data_AF-A0A2D4MU00-F1
#
_entry.id   AF-A0A2D4MU00-F1
#
_cell.length_a   1.000
_cell.length_b   1.000
_cell.length_c   1.000
_cell.angle_alpha   90.00
_cell.angle_beta   90.00
_cell.angle_gamma   90.00
#
_symmetry.space_group_name_H-M   'P 1'
#
loop_
_entity.id
_entity.type
_entity.pdbx_description
1 polymer ?
#
loop_
_entity_poly.entity_id
_entity_poly.type
_entity_poly.pdbx_seq_one_letter_code
_entity_poly.pdbx_strand_id
1 'polypeptide(L)'
;NRCSNCSCESRRTPKLHACSEGGKFSSPRTKGKLQTRDNGEWISERIQQIQQYHELNLALDSAKVIDKVKDVLQLSGDFSVLQQLLNLTSEFQAFQEEKLSSMSSSLIRAKKLLQDITKERLMCLEELAIRKEFVHWVKEALEDKNELKVFVELASISAGENDMDVDRVACFHDAVFGYSSLLYDLKREAGFKEFMKCLENIWKALESDHNLPMKLSDSARYLDWLKTIKESHGSVELSSISLATSINEKGIYRIKAPVEGQKVCLDNVLDLMIQESHGDQEKIRQYSLEELQELMNKLMLMSGKEEQSAQVGKFSEVFSSVQRFALSFMNLYSAGNMLFRNWIADIYCSSERLFCIKMNFNLNSIHGLCGSGDVAEVLLAICRKMESFLERWNQFMSEKRSQYFYLNYYMADQLVYLCEELGSGKPSESALMMLSFIKHSCSREDVEEVSKLVISEVPNSFDVMYELQARRRELTEHLEEIWGSYMENMRLFLPDCFDVETLGIFLSNLADLEKRSVVRVLPQGLHTRQPNVILCPRSEILLSTISIYMNSPEEMLPSYDEVLLCTPQTSYEQVELFMRRCLTPNNKENKIYTLLFADELSYDVSYKLEELYQNLHLKHSSDYHLVIFCNCEREHFYIPSVFSNFIIHMTPLRPPKDIQSYLGKHYKATELGNPSTSIFKNNMCVGIVSSERAGMGKSLYIKKMYQKMKAQLQGHRVHLKTIRLIDPHVNERKILKTLFLLLDQKYQKRPMIVHFDITTSVQTGISEFLFKLFILRYLEDADGKIWLRKQCHLYVAEILQPPHSPKKQRGSKFPGLNYNFLDVFPQ
;
A
#
# COMPACT_ATOMS: atom_id res chain seq x y z
N ASN A 1 -39.17 -19.56 -4.71
CA ASN A 1 -39.67 -20.82 -5.32
C ASN A 1 -38.58 -21.88 -5.22
N ARG A 2 -38.90 -22.97 -4.51
CA ARG A 2 -38.24 -24.29 -4.44
C ARG A 2 -36.73 -24.35 -4.14
N CYS A 3 -36.38 -24.78 -2.92
CA CYS A 3 -36.08 -26.19 -2.68
C CYS A 3 -36.02 -26.48 -1.17
N SER A 4 -36.64 -27.59 -0.80
CA SER A 4 -36.96 -28.07 0.54
C SER A 4 -36.36 -29.44 0.71
N ASN A 5 -35.66 -29.66 1.84
CA ASN A 5 -35.64 -30.86 2.70
C ASN A 5 -34.25 -31.08 3.32
N CYS A 6 -34.14 -30.85 4.62
CA CYS A 6 -33.70 -31.90 5.54
C CYS A 6 -34.09 -31.53 6.98
N SER A 7 -34.69 -32.52 7.63
CA SER A 7 -35.35 -32.50 8.93
C SER A 7 -34.37 -32.52 10.11
N CYS A 8 -34.55 -31.64 11.08
CA CYS A 8 -34.10 -31.86 12.46
C CYS A 8 -35.19 -31.38 13.43
N GLU A 9 -35.61 -32.29 14.29
CA GLU A 9 -36.69 -32.15 15.27
C GLU A 9 -36.43 -31.04 16.30
N SER A 10 -37.46 -30.26 16.55
CA SER A 10 -37.51 -29.24 17.58
C SER A 10 -37.69 -29.86 18.98
N ARG A 11 -36.81 -29.56 19.93
CA ARG A 11 -37.17 -29.52 21.35
C ARG A 11 -37.12 -28.08 21.87
N ARG A 12 -38.31 -27.58 22.21
CA ARG A 12 -38.55 -26.27 22.79
C ARG A 12 -37.92 -26.17 24.17
N THR A 13 -37.08 -25.17 24.38
CA THR A 13 -36.81 -24.56 25.68
C THR A 13 -37.92 -23.55 26.00
N PRO A 14 -38.40 -23.48 27.26
CA PRO A 14 -38.92 -22.24 27.80
C PRO A 14 -37.85 -21.59 28.67
N LYS A 15 -37.46 -20.37 28.27
CA LYS A 15 -36.73 -19.40 29.09
C LYS A 15 -37.52 -19.10 30.37
N LEU A 16 -36.84 -19.03 31.51
CA LEU A 16 -37.25 -18.23 32.65
C LEU A 16 -36.05 -17.37 33.07
N HIS A 17 -36.19 -16.08 32.79
CA HIS A 17 -35.30 -15.01 33.27
C HIS A 17 -35.40 -14.94 34.79
N ALA A 18 -34.26 -15.05 35.47
CA ALA A 18 -34.10 -14.63 36.86
C ALA A 18 -33.92 -13.11 36.90
N CYS A 19 -34.87 -12.40 37.51
CA CYS A 19 -34.61 -11.11 38.13
C CYS A 19 -34.20 -11.37 39.57
N SER A 20 -32.99 -10.92 39.88
CA SER A 20 -32.44 -10.75 41.22
C SER A 20 -33.25 -9.71 41.99
N GLU A 21 -33.71 -10.04 43.19
CA GLU A 21 -33.71 -9.11 44.32
C GLU A 21 -33.93 -9.83 45.65
N GLY A 22 -33.24 -9.33 46.68
CA GLY A 22 -33.03 -9.89 48.01
C GLY A 22 -34.17 -10.69 48.64
N GLY A 23 -33.88 -11.95 48.96
CA GLY A 23 -34.70 -12.78 49.84
C GLY A 23 -33.82 -13.77 50.58
N LYS A 24 -33.50 -13.48 51.85
CA LYS A 24 -32.88 -14.43 52.79
C LYS A 24 -33.69 -15.73 52.79
N PHE A 25 -33.14 -16.84 52.31
CA PHE A 25 -33.75 -18.15 52.46
C PHE A 25 -33.72 -18.56 53.94
N SER A 26 -34.83 -18.33 54.63
CA SER A 26 -35.12 -18.85 55.95
C SER A 26 -35.49 -20.33 55.86
N SER A 27 -34.74 -21.17 56.58
CA SER A 27 -35.05 -22.49 57.18
C SER A 27 -36.26 -23.28 56.65
N PRO A 28 -36.12 -24.59 56.37
CA PRO A 28 -37.25 -25.51 56.27
C PRO A 28 -37.78 -25.83 57.67
N ARG A 29 -38.48 -24.88 58.31
CA ARG A 29 -39.20 -25.10 59.58
C ARG A 29 -40.72 -25.10 59.43
N THR A 30 -41.23 -25.06 58.20
CA THR A 30 -42.68 -24.98 57.95
C THR A 30 -43.10 -25.94 56.86
N LYS A 31 -43.15 -27.24 57.22
CA LYS A 31 -44.20 -28.18 56.81
C LYS A 31 -44.02 -29.49 57.57
N GLY A 32 -44.89 -29.73 58.55
CA GLY A 32 -44.99 -31.01 59.26
C GLY A 32 -45.28 -30.87 60.76
N LYS A 33 -46.50 -30.48 61.14
CA LYS A 33 -47.05 -30.95 62.42
C LYS A 33 -47.34 -32.44 62.25
N LEU A 34 -46.36 -33.29 62.53
CA LEU A 34 -46.52 -34.73 62.71
C LEU A 34 -45.47 -35.20 63.73
N GLN A 35 -45.99 -35.71 64.84
CA GLN A 35 -45.35 -36.46 65.92
C GLN A 35 -44.06 -35.87 66.54
N THR A 36 -44.25 -35.38 67.76
CA THR A 36 -43.25 -35.12 68.78
C THR A 36 -42.41 -36.36 69.09
N ARG A 37 -41.24 -36.49 68.46
CA ARG A 37 -39.99 -37.11 68.97
C ARG A 37 -39.00 -37.23 67.81
N ASP A 38 -38.46 -36.11 67.34
CA ASP A 38 -37.21 -36.16 66.60
C ASP A 38 -36.52 -34.79 66.66
N ASN A 39 -35.24 -34.72 67.03
CA ASN A 39 -34.51 -33.48 67.28
C ASN A 39 -34.17 -32.69 66.00
N GLY A 40 -34.83 -32.98 64.87
CA GLY A 40 -34.57 -32.32 63.58
C GLY A 40 -33.25 -32.73 62.93
N GLU A 41 -32.52 -33.72 63.47
CA GLU A 41 -31.25 -34.22 62.91
C GLU A 41 -31.42 -34.81 61.50
N TRP A 42 -32.58 -35.45 61.22
CA TRP A 42 -32.90 -35.98 59.89
C TRP A 42 -33.02 -34.86 58.83
N ILE A 43 -33.41 -33.64 59.22
CA ILE A 43 -33.53 -32.51 58.29
C ILE A 43 -32.14 -32.07 57.83
N SER A 44 -31.18 -31.94 58.75
CA SER A 44 -29.77 -31.67 58.42
C SER A 44 -29.16 -32.77 57.55
N GLU A 45 -29.44 -34.04 57.84
CA GLU A 45 -28.97 -35.18 57.05
C GLU A 45 -29.51 -35.15 55.61
N ARG A 46 -30.81 -34.88 55.44
CA ARG A 46 -31.44 -34.80 54.10
C ARG A 46 -30.99 -33.56 53.32
N ILE A 47 -30.80 -32.42 53.97
CA ILE A 47 -30.20 -31.23 53.34
C ILE A 47 -28.79 -31.55 52.85
N GLN A 48 -27.99 -32.24 53.66
CA GLN A 48 -26.64 -32.65 53.29
C GLN A 48 -26.68 -33.61 52.10
N GLN A 49 -27.56 -34.62 52.08
CA GLN A 49 -27.69 -35.53 50.94
C GLN A 49 -28.11 -34.82 49.64
N ILE A 50 -29.01 -33.84 49.72
CA ILE A 50 -29.43 -33.03 48.56
C ILE A 50 -28.27 -32.17 48.03
N GLN A 51 -27.51 -31.52 48.93
CA GLN A 51 -26.28 -30.80 48.54
C GLN A 51 -25.25 -31.74 47.91
N GLN A 52 -25.06 -32.92 48.50
CA GLN A 52 -24.13 -33.91 47.99
C GLN A 52 -24.52 -34.41 46.60
N TYR A 53 -25.82 -34.57 46.34
CA TYR A 53 -26.40 -34.97 45.05
C TYR A 53 -26.24 -33.88 43.96
N HIS A 54 -26.48 -32.61 44.27
CA HIS A 54 -26.28 -31.52 43.31
C HIS A 54 -24.83 -31.37 42.84
N GLU A 55 -23.88 -31.67 43.73
CA GLU A 55 -22.45 -31.67 43.46
C GLU A 55 -21.95 -33.01 42.86
N LEU A 56 -22.81 -34.02 42.71
CA LEU A 56 -22.42 -35.35 42.22
C LEU A 56 -22.09 -35.36 40.73
N ASN A 57 -22.80 -34.55 39.93
CA ASN A 57 -22.58 -34.47 38.47
C ASN A 57 -21.14 -34.14 38.10
N LEU A 58 -20.56 -33.13 38.76
CA LEU A 58 -19.17 -32.74 38.50
C LEU A 58 -18.18 -33.85 38.88
N ALA A 59 -18.47 -34.60 39.95
CA ALA A 59 -17.63 -35.73 40.36
C ALA A 59 -17.74 -36.92 39.40
N LEU A 60 -18.92 -37.17 38.80
CA LEU A 60 -19.12 -38.19 37.76
C LEU A 60 -18.39 -37.82 36.47
N ASP A 61 -18.52 -36.57 36.02
CA ASP A 61 -17.80 -36.08 34.84
C ASP A 61 -16.27 -36.08 35.09
N SER A 62 -15.84 -35.73 36.31
CA SER A 62 -14.44 -35.84 36.71
C SER A 62 -13.92 -37.28 36.69
N ALA A 63 -14.71 -38.25 37.18
CA ALA A 63 -14.35 -39.66 37.11
C ALA A 63 -14.15 -40.13 35.66
N LYS A 64 -15.08 -39.76 34.75
CA LYS A 64 -14.98 -40.06 33.31
C LYS A 64 -13.73 -39.48 32.67
N VAL A 65 -13.46 -38.19 32.90
CA VAL A 65 -12.30 -37.52 32.29
C VAL A 65 -11.00 -38.10 32.84
N ILE A 66 -10.91 -38.37 34.15
CA ILE A 66 -9.73 -39.02 34.74
C ILE A 66 -9.51 -40.41 34.16
N ASP A 67 -10.57 -41.19 33.92
CA ASP A 67 -10.46 -42.51 33.29
C ASP A 67 -9.91 -42.41 31.86
N LYS A 68 -10.38 -41.43 31.08
CA LYS A 68 -9.80 -41.15 29.75
C LYS A 68 -8.34 -40.70 29.82
N VAL A 69 -7.98 -39.83 30.77
CA VAL A 69 -6.59 -39.37 30.96
C VAL A 69 -5.69 -40.53 31.36
N LYS A 70 -6.18 -41.43 32.22
CA LYS A 70 -5.49 -42.66 32.62
C LYS A 70 -5.19 -43.54 31.40
N ASP A 71 -6.15 -43.70 30.48
CA ASP A 71 -5.96 -44.44 29.24
C ASP A 71 -4.94 -43.76 28.31
N VAL A 72 -5.04 -42.43 28.12
CA VAL A 72 -4.10 -41.65 27.29
C VAL A 72 -2.67 -41.72 27.83
N LEU A 73 -2.49 -41.69 29.15
CA LEU A 73 -1.18 -41.79 29.80
C LEU A 73 -0.69 -43.24 30.00
N GLN A 74 -1.52 -44.24 29.68
CA GLN A 74 -1.27 -45.69 29.82
C GLN A 74 -0.91 -46.12 31.26
N LEU A 75 -1.69 -45.67 32.25
CA LEU A 75 -1.45 -46.00 33.66
C LEU A 75 -2.09 -47.35 34.06
N SER A 76 -1.27 -48.22 34.66
CA SER A 76 -1.67 -49.58 35.10
C SER A 76 -1.92 -49.69 36.61
N GLY A 77 -1.73 -48.61 37.37
CA GLY A 77 -1.94 -48.59 38.82
C GLY A 77 -3.41 -48.70 39.25
N ASP A 78 -3.63 -48.71 40.57
CA ASP A 78 -4.96 -48.90 41.16
C ASP A 78 -5.81 -47.61 41.14
N PHE A 79 -6.91 -47.65 40.39
CA PHE A 79 -7.96 -46.62 40.29
C PHE A 79 -9.34 -47.15 40.72
N SER A 80 -9.41 -48.26 41.45
CA SER A 80 -10.66 -48.90 41.92
C SER A 80 -11.60 -47.95 42.66
N VAL A 81 -11.05 -46.90 43.29
CA VAL A 81 -11.78 -45.82 43.96
C VAL A 81 -12.77 -45.09 43.03
N LEU A 82 -12.49 -45.02 41.73
CA LEU A 82 -13.35 -44.38 40.74
C LEU A 82 -14.43 -45.32 40.17
N GLN A 83 -14.30 -46.64 40.33
CA GLN A 83 -15.22 -47.61 39.72
C GLN A 83 -16.67 -47.43 40.19
N GLN A 84 -16.88 -47.05 41.46
CA GLN A 84 -18.22 -46.77 41.97
C GLN A 84 -18.87 -45.57 41.26
N LEU A 85 -18.10 -44.51 40.99
CA LEU A 85 -18.58 -43.34 40.26
C LEU A 85 -18.76 -43.66 38.77
N LEU A 86 -17.84 -44.39 38.15
CA LEU A 86 -17.92 -44.79 36.75
C LEU A 86 -19.13 -45.69 36.48
N ASN A 87 -19.41 -46.68 37.34
CA ASN A 87 -20.59 -47.54 37.24
C ASN A 87 -21.91 -46.76 37.39
N LEU A 88 -21.96 -45.77 38.27
CA LEU A 88 -23.09 -44.86 38.40
C LEU A 88 -23.25 -43.94 37.19
N THR A 89 -22.18 -43.72 36.42
CA THR A 89 -22.24 -42.86 35.25
C THR A 89 -22.94 -43.54 34.07
N SER A 90 -22.89 -44.87 33.98
CA SER A 90 -23.66 -45.67 33.01
C SER A 90 -25.16 -45.77 33.36
N GLU A 91 -25.52 -45.66 34.64
CA GLU A 91 -26.89 -45.84 35.15
C GLU A 91 -27.52 -44.53 35.64
N PHE A 92 -26.95 -43.38 35.26
CA PHE A 92 -27.27 -42.10 35.87
C PHE A 92 -28.76 -41.71 35.78
N GLN A 93 -29.46 -42.08 34.69
CA GLN A 93 -30.91 -41.86 34.57
C GLN A 93 -31.73 -42.69 35.56
N ALA A 94 -31.31 -43.92 35.86
CA ALA A 94 -31.97 -44.77 36.86
C ALA A 94 -31.66 -44.27 38.29
N PHE A 95 -30.45 -43.75 38.52
CA PHE A 95 -30.03 -43.17 39.79
C PHE A 95 -30.82 -41.90 40.16
N GLN A 96 -31.31 -41.13 39.18
CA GLN A 96 -32.18 -39.95 39.43
C GLN A 96 -33.53 -40.31 40.07
N GLU A 97 -33.99 -41.55 39.90
CA GLU A 97 -35.25 -42.06 40.47
C GLU A 97 -35.04 -42.79 41.81
N GLU A 98 -33.80 -42.97 42.27
CA GLU A 98 -33.48 -43.64 43.53
C GLU A 98 -33.71 -42.76 44.77
N LYS A 99 -33.92 -43.43 45.92
CA LYS A 99 -34.09 -42.75 47.22
C LYS A 99 -32.77 -42.09 47.63
N LEU A 100 -32.79 -40.90 48.25
CA LEU A 100 -31.60 -40.21 48.80
C LEU A 100 -30.71 -41.06 49.74
N SER A 101 -31.24 -42.16 50.28
CA SER A 101 -30.49 -43.19 51.01
C SER A 101 -29.47 -43.97 50.16
N SER A 102 -29.55 -43.91 48.82
CA SER A 102 -28.58 -44.50 47.88
C SER A 102 -27.27 -43.71 47.81
N MET A 103 -27.23 -42.49 48.38
CA MET A 103 -25.99 -41.75 48.66
C MET A 103 -25.19 -42.43 49.78
N SER A 104 -24.58 -43.57 49.44
CA SER A 104 -23.82 -44.40 50.37
C SER A 104 -22.58 -43.66 50.91
N SER A 105 -22.11 -44.07 52.08
CA SER A 105 -20.89 -43.51 52.68
C SER A 105 -19.64 -43.71 51.81
N SER A 106 -19.61 -44.76 50.98
CA SER A 106 -18.54 -45.01 50.01
C SER A 106 -18.62 -44.07 48.81
N LEU A 107 -19.82 -43.78 48.29
CA LEU A 107 -20.04 -42.80 47.22
C LEU A 107 -19.64 -41.39 47.67
N ILE A 108 -20.07 -40.99 48.86
CA ILE A 108 -19.70 -39.70 49.46
C ILE A 108 -18.19 -39.61 49.65
N ARG A 109 -17.52 -40.71 50.02
CA ARG A 109 -16.06 -40.78 50.14
C ARG A 109 -15.36 -40.65 48.78
N ALA A 110 -15.81 -41.36 47.75
CA ALA A 110 -15.26 -41.27 46.40
C ALA A 110 -15.43 -39.86 45.82
N LYS A 111 -16.61 -39.26 46.02
CA LYS A 111 -16.88 -37.86 45.65
C LYS A 111 -15.96 -36.88 46.39
N LYS A 112 -15.79 -37.03 47.71
CA LYS A 112 -14.90 -36.16 48.51
C LYS A 112 -13.47 -36.16 47.99
N LEU A 113 -12.99 -37.26 47.41
CA LEU A 113 -11.66 -37.33 46.81
C LEU A 113 -11.52 -36.54 45.50
N LEU A 114 -12.64 -36.18 44.85
CA LEU A 114 -12.68 -35.37 43.63
C LEU A 114 -13.19 -33.95 43.87
N GLN A 115 -13.43 -33.57 45.14
CA GLN A 115 -14.05 -32.29 45.50
C GLN A 115 -13.22 -31.07 45.05
N ASP A 116 -11.90 -31.23 44.93
CA ASP A 116 -10.99 -30.17 44.50
C ASP A 116 -10.97 -29.96 42.98
N ILE A 117 -11.66 -30.79 42.20
CA ILE A 117 -11.75 -30.65 40.73
C ILE A 117 -12.94 -29.76 40.40
N THR A 118 -12.68 -28.47 40.22
CA THR A 118 -13.65 -27.50 39.72
C THR A 118 -13.91 -27.71 38.22
N LYS A 119 -14.93 -27.05 37.68
CA LYS A 119 -15.26 -27.13 36.25
C LYS A 119 -14.10 -26.68 35.34
N GLU A 120 -13.34 -25.66 35.74
CA GLU A 120 -12.17 -25.17 34.99
C GLU A 120 -11.01 -26.18 35.01
N ARG A 121 -10.75 -26.77 36.19
CA ARG A 121 -9.77 -27.84 36.38
C ARG A 121 -10.14 -29.10 35.58
N LEU A 122 -11.45 -29.40 35.48
CA LEU A 122 -11.96 -30.48 34.66
C LEU A 122 -11.71 -30.24 33.17
N MET A 123 -12.00 -29.04 32.65
CA MET A 123 -11.71 -28.67 31.25
C MET A 123 -10.23 -28.79 30.91
N CYS A 124 -9.36 -28.42 31.85
CA CYS A 124 -7.91 -28.58 31.71
C CYS A 124 -7.47 -30.04 31.51
N LEU A 125 -8.09 -30.99 32.23
CA LEU A 125 -7.85 -32.42 32.06
C LEU A 125 -8.53 -33.00 30.81
N GLU A 126 -9.71 -32.49 30.47
CA GLU A 126 -10.46 -32.92 29.31
C GLU A 126 -9.72 -32.59 28.01
N GLU A 127 -9.09 -31.42 27.92
CA GLU A 127 -8.29 -31.05 26.74
C GLU A 127 -7.09 -32.01 26.58
N LEU A 128 -6.41 -32.39 27.67
CA LEU A 128 -5.33 -33.37 27.63
C LEU A 128 -5.82 -34.76 27.16
N ALA A 129 -7.02 -35.16 27.57
CA ALA A 129 -7.63 -36.41 27.12
C ALA A 129 -8.01 -36.39 25.63
N ILE A 130 -8.44 -35.24 25.10
CA ILE A 130 -8.80 -35.06 23.69
C ILE A 130 -7.53 -35.12 22.81
N ARG A 131 -6.42 -34.49 23.24
CA ARG A 131 -5.18 -34.35 22.45
C ARG A 131 -4.22 -35.54 22.59
N LYS A 132 -4.75 -36.76 22.49
CA LYS A 132 -3.98 -38.01 22.68
C LYS A 132 -2.75 -38.14 21.77
N GLU A 133 -2.85 -37.74 20.50
CA GLU A 133 -1.73 -37.85 19.54
C GLU A 133 -0.57 -36.93 19.89
N PHE A 134 -0.89 -35.69 20.28
CA PHE A 134 0.10 -34.73 20.76
C PHE A 134 0.77 -35.21 22.04
N VAL A 135 -0.01 -35.68 23.02
CA VAL A 135 0.52 -36.20 24.29
C VAL A 135 1.45 -37.40 24.04
N HIS A 136 1.05 -38.31 23.15
CA HIS A 136 1.87 -39.46 22.80
C HIS A 136 3.19 -39.04 22.16
N TRP A 137 3.15 -38.14 21.18
CA TRP A 137 4.35 -37.64 20.52
C TRP A 137 5.27 -36.90 21.50
N VAL A 138 4.74 -36.03 22.37
CA VAL A 138 5.55 -35.31 23.36
C VAL A 138 6.28 -36.29 24.28
N LYS A 139 5.62 -37.36 24.74
CA LYS A 139 6.24 -38.38 25.59
C LYS A 139 7.27 -39.25 24.88
N GLU A 140 7.12 -39.47 23.57
CA GLU A 140 8.08 -40.25 22.77
C GLU A 140 9.27 -39.41 22.29
N ALA A 141 9.05 -38.15 21.92
CA ALA A 141 10.04 -37.29 21.31
C ALA A 141 10.83 -36.45 22.33
N LEU A 142 10.28 -36.24 23.53
CA LEU A 142 10.87 -35.46 24.62
C LEU A 142 10.75 -36.27 25.90
N GLU A 143 11.78 -37.03 26.27
CA GLU A 143 11.69 -38.00 27.38
C GLU A 143 11.63 -37.32 28.76
N ASP A 144 12.22 -36.13 28.89
CA ASP A 144 12.27 -35.39 30.15
C ASP A 144 12.17 -33.86 30.00
N LYS A 145 12.15 -33.16 31.15
CA LYS A 145 12.08 -31.69 31.22
C LYS A 145 13.34 -31.01 30.65
N ASN A 146 14.48 -31.68 30.55
CA ASN A 146 15.70 -31.12 29.96
C ASN A 146 15.64 -31.20 28.43
N GLU A 147 15.17 -32.30 27.87
CA GLU A 147 14.93 -32.43 26.44
C GLU A 147 13.89 -31.44 25.94
N LEU A 148 12.86 -31.14 26.73
CA LEU A 148 11.92 -30.06 26.45
C LEU A 148 12.65 -28.72 26.30
N LYS A 149 13.59 -28.39 27.20
CA LYS A 149 14.34 -27.13 27.11
C LYS A 149 15.20 -27.07 25.86
N VAL A 150 15.95 -28.15 25.56
CA VAL A 150 16.78 -28.23 24.36
C VAL A 150 15.91 -28.11 23.10
N PHE A 151 14.75 -28.77 23.08
CA PHE A 151 13.83 -28.68 21.95
C PHE A 151 13.23 -27.28 21.80
N VAL A 152 12.90 -26.60 22.90
CA VAL A 152 12.43 -25.20 22.86
C VAL A 152 13.52 -24.28 22.32
N GLU A 153 14.78 -24.46 22.72
CA GLU A 153 15.90 -23.71 22.14
C GLU A 153 16.04 -23.96 20.63
N LEU A 154 15.95 -25.21 20.18
CA LEU A 154 15.96 -25.58 18.76
C LEU A 154 14.78 -24.98 18.00
N ALA A 155 13.58 -25.02 18.58
CA ALA A 155 12.37 -24.46 17.99
C ALA A 155 12.45 -22.92 17.92
N SER A 156 13.03 -22.26 18.92
CA SER A 156 13.31 -20.82 18.90
C SER A 156 14.31 -20.44 17.81
N ILE A 157 15.37 -21.24 17.61
CA ILE A 157 16.31 -21.03 16.48
C ILE A 157 15.58 -21.17 15.15
N SER A 158 14.70 -22.17 15.02
CA SER A 158 13.93 -22.39 13.78
C SER A 158 12.84 -21.35 13.55
N ALA A 159 12.25 -20.78 14.61
CA ALA A 159 11.24 -19.73 14.52
C ALA A 159 11.84 -18.39 14.05
N GLY A 160 13.14 -18.17 14.35
CA GLY A 160 13.85 -16.96 13.94
C GLY A 160 13.23 -15.69 14.55
N GLU A 161 12.97 -14.69 13.70
CA GLU A 161 12.37 -13.40 14.11
C GLU A 161 10.86 -13.32 13.82
N ASN A 162 10.22 -14.41 13.40
CA ASN A 162 8.79 -14.39 13.08
C ASN A 162 7.95 -14.42 14.37
N ASP A 163 7.33 -13.29 14.72
CA ASP A 163 6.52 -13.12 15.94
C ASP A 163 5.48 -14.24 16.14
N MET A 164 4.82 -14.68 15.07
CA MET A 164 3.80 -15.74 15.14
C MET A 164 4.42 -17.10 15.49
N ASP A 165 5.59 -17.43 14.94
CA ASP A 165 6.26 -18.69 15.25
C ASP A 165 6.93 -18.65 16.62
N VAL A 166 7.44 -17.49 17.06
CA VAL A 166 7.92 -17.28 18.43
C VAL A 166 6.80 -17.51 19.45
N ASP A 167 5.60 -16.98 19.19
CA ASP A 167 4.42 -17.21 20.02
C ASP A 167 4.00 -18.69 20.04
N ARG A 168 4.14 -19.42 18.91
CA ARG A 168 3.89 -20.87 18.86
C ARG A 168 4.84 -21.64 19.77
N VAL A 169 6.13 -21.30 19.75
CA VAL A 169 7.13 -21.92 20.63
C VAL A 169 6.82 -21.63 22.10
N ALA A 170 6.47 -20.39 22.43
CA ALA A 170 6.09 -20.00 23.79
C ALA A 170 4.84 -20.75 24.27
N CYS A 171 3.79 -20.82 23.45
CA CYS A 171 2.59 -21.59 23.75
C CYS A 171 2.90 -23.08 23.98
N PHE A 172 3.75 -23.69 23.14
CA PHE A 172 4.20 -25.07 23.30
C PHE A 172 4.99 -25.30 24.60
N HIS A 173 5.96 -24.45 24.88
CA HIS A 173 6.73 -24.49 26.13
C HIS A 173 5.79 -24.43 27.34
N ASP A 174 4.92 -23.43 27.38
CA ASP A 174 4.04 -23.18 28.53
C ASP A 174 3.03 -24.31 28.73
N ALA A 175 2.49 -24.85 27.62
CA ALA A 175 1.60 -26.00 27.66
C ALA A 175 2.33 -27.24 28.22
N VAL A 176 3.41 -27.69 27.60
CA VAL A 176 4.12 -28.91 28.03
C VAL A 176 4.69 -28.75 29.44
N PHE A 177 5.17 -27.55 29.79
CA PHE A 177 5.66 -27.26 31.13
C PHE A 177 4.55 -27.28 32.19
N GLY A 178 3.39 -26.68 31.90
CA GLY A 178 2.23 -26.68 32.80
C GLY A 178 1.68 -28.09 33.05
N TYR A 179 1.69 -28.95 32.03
CA TYR A 179 1.28 -30.36 32.15
C TYR A 179 2.42 -31.32 32.55
N SER A 180 3.63 -30.81 32.78
CA SER A 180 4.85 -31.62 32.96
C SER A 180 4.78 -32.64 34.10
N SER A 181 4.01 -32.34 35.14
CA SER A 181 3.81 -33.25 36.28
C SER A 181 3.02 -34.52 35.94
N LEU A 182 2.14 -34.49 34.94
CA LEU A 182 1.47 -35.69 34.41
C LEU A 182 2.27 -36.36 33.28
N LEU A 183 2.98 -35.56 32.49
CA LEU A 183 3.72 -36.06 31.33
C LEU A 183 5.01 -36.79 31.72
N TYR A 184 5.78 -36.25 32.67
CA TYR A 184 7.13 -36.71 33.02
C TYR A 184 7.27 -37.28 34.43
N ASP A 185 6.58 -36.70 35.42
CA ASP A 185 6.80 -37.06 36.83
C ASP A 185 6.01 -38.34 37.24
N LEU A 186 5.11 -38.83 36.38
CA LEU A 186 4.20 -39.93 36.68
C LEU A 186 4.65 -41.26 36.05
N LYS A 187 4.88 -42.29 36.88
CA LYS A 187 5.26 -43.64 36.42
C LYS A 187 4.06 -44.42 35.90
N ARG A 188 4.27 -45.42 35.03
CA ARG A 188 3.19 -46.26 34.48
C ARG A 188 2.42 -47.02 35.56
N GLU A 189 3.10 -47.43 36.64
CA GLU A 189 2.49 -48.18 37.74
C GLU A 189 1.76 -47.28 38.75
N ALA A 190 1.74 -45.96 38.54
CA ALA A 190 1.19 -45.00 39.49
C ALA A 190 -0.32 -45.18 39.67
N GLY A 191 -0.75 -45.22 40.93
CA GLY A 191 -2.16 -45.33 41.33
C GLY A 191 -2.84 -43.98 41.54
N PHE A 192 -4.12 -44.02 41.90
CA PHE A 192 -4.97 -42.83 42.07
C PHE A 192 -4.39 -41.75 43.01
N LYS A 193 -3.75 -42.16 44.12
CA LYS A 193 -3.17 -41.21 45.09
C LYS A 193 -2.00 -40.42 44.53
N GLU A 194 -1.14 -41.06 43.75
CA GLU A 194 0.02 -40.43 43.13
C GLU A 194 -0.40 -39.52 41.98
N PHE A 195 -1.42 -39.93 41.23
CA PHE A 195 -2.09 -39.11 40.22
C PHE A 195 -2.67 -37.82 40.81
N MET A 196 -3.47 -37.92 41.88
CA MET A 196 -4.04 -36.74 42.54
C MET A 196 -2.98 -35.77 43.08
N LYS A 197 -1.86 -36.30 43.57
CA LYS A 197 -0.73 -35.48 44.04
C LYS A 197 -0.07 -34.69 42.89
N CYS A 198 0.02 -35.28 41.70
CA CYS A 198 0.57 -34.58 40.53
C CYS A 198 -0.39 -33.52 39.99
N LEU A 199 -1.70 -33.74 40.10
CA LEU A 199 -2.71 -32.75 39.74
C LEU A 199 -2.58 -31.44 40.54
N GLU A 200 -2.14 -31.47 41.80
CA GLU A 200 -1.88 -30.26 42.59
C GLU A 200 -0.89 -29.31 41.90
N ASN A 201 0.08 -29.85 41.16
CA ASN A 201 1.04 -29.03 40.41
C ASN A 201 0.43 -28.43 39.15
N ILE A 202 -0.46 -29.16 38.46
CA ILE A 202 -1.23 -28.62 37.33
C ILE A 202 -2.18 -27.51 37.81
N TRP A 203 -2.79 -27.66 38.98
CA TRP A 203 -3.68 -26.63 39.53
C TRP A 203 -2.93 -25.33 39.79
N LYS A 204 -1.72 -25.41 40.34
CA LYS A 204 -0.86 -24.23 40.50
C LYS A 204 -0.49 -23.60 39.15
N ALA A 205 -0.20 -24.41 38.14
CA ALA A 205 0.11 -23.92 36.79
C ALA A 205 -1.11 -23.24 36.14
N LEU A 206 -2.31 -23.81 36.29
CA LEU A 206 -3.56 -23.27 35.77
C LEU A 206 -3.99 -21.97 36.50
N GLU A 207 -3.67 -21.85 37.78
CA GLU A 207 -3.90 -20.61 38.55
C GLU A 207 -2.94 -19.49 38.12
N SER A 208 -1.73 -19.83 37.68
CA SER A 208 -0.79 -18.85 37.10
C SER A 208 -1.13 -18.49 35.66
N ASP A 209 -1.69 -19.42 34.88
CA ASP A 209 -2.05 -19.23 33.48
C ASP A 209 -3.41 -19.89 33.17
N HIS A 210 -4.47 -19.08 33.17
CA HIS A 210 -5.82 -19.55 32.88
C HIS A 210 -6.01 -20.02 31.42
N ASN A 211 -5.10 -19.66 30.51
CA ASN A 211 -5.16 -20.07 29.10
C ASN A 211 -4.41 -21.38 28.83
N LEU A 212 -3.89 -22.04 29.86
CA LEU A 212 -3.11 -23.29 29.72
C LEU A 212 -3.81 -24.38 28.86
N PRO A 213 -5.12 -24.65 28.98
CA PRO A 213 -5.80 -25.62 28.11
C PRO A 213 -5.86 -25.15 26.65
N MET A 214 -6.06 -23.85 26.43
CA MET A 214 -6.07 -23.27 25.09
C MET A 214 -4.68 -23.38 24.44
N LYS A 215 -3.61 -23.11 25.19
CA LYS A 215 -2.23 -23.30 24.74
C LYS A 215 -1.95 -24.75 24.35
N LEU A 216 -2.39 -25.73 25.15
CA LEU A 216 -2.25 -27.15 24.79
C LEU A 216 -2.99 -27.50 23.50
N SER A 217 -4.22 -27.01 23.35
CA SER A 217 -4.99 -27.17 22.12
C SER A 217 -4.26 -26.56 20.92
N ASP A 218 -3.73 -25.35 21.05
CA ASP A 218 -3.02 -24.66 19.97
C ASP A 218 -1.71 -25.36 19.63
N SER A 219 -0.91 -25.77 20.61
CA SER A 219 0.31 -26.56 20.39
C SER A 219 0.04 -27.89 19.69
N ALA A 220 -1.05 -28.57 20.04
CA ALA A 220 -1.46 -29.80 19.39
C ALA A 220 -1.87 -29.61 17.92
N ARG A 221 -2.37 -28.42 17.54
CA ARG A 221 -2.69 -28.10 16.13
C ARG A 221 -1.45 -27.98 15.26
N TYR A 222 -0.32 -27.59 15.85
CA TYR A 222 0.95 -27.40 15.15
C TYR A 222 1.90 -28.61 15.27
N LEU A 223 1.36 -29.79 15.60
CA LEU A 223 2.14 -31.00 15.84
C LEU A 223 3.04 -31.37 14.65
N ASP A 224 2.57 -31.23 13.41
CA ASP A 224 3.38 -31.57 12.23
C ASP A 224 4.57 -30.63 12.06
N TRP A 225 4.40 -29.34 12.36
CA TRP A 225 5.51 -28.39 12.39
C TRP A 225 6.53 -28.72 13.49
N LEU A 226 6.06 -29.10 14.69
CA LEU A 226 6.93 -29.53 15.79
C LEU A 226 7.70 -30.82 15.46
N LYS A 227 7.08 -31.78 14.76
CA LYS A 227 7.74 -32.98 14.23
C LYS A 227 8.85 -32.61 13.27
N THR A 228 8.59 -31.71 12.32
CA THR A 228 9.61 -31.24 11.36
C THR A 228 10.80 -30.58 12.07
N ILE A 229 10.58 -29.79 13.13
CA ILE A 229 11.69 -29.22 13.94
C ILE A 229 12.51 -30.32 14.60
N LYS A 230 11.86 -31.34 15.18
CA LYS A 230 12.54 -32.43 15.87
C LYS A 230 13.38 -33.26 14.90
N GLU A 231 12.80 -33.60 13.74
CA GLU A 231 13.44 -34.37 12.68
C GLU A 231 14.59 -33.60 12.00
N SER A 232 14.46 -32.28 11.89
CA SER A 232 15.50 -31.42 11.32
C SER A 232 16.61 -31.07 12.31
N HIS A 233 16.47 -31.40 13.60
CA HIS A 233 17.36 -30.96 14.68
C HIS A 233 17.63 -29.43 14.67
N GLY A 234 16.64 -28.63 14.26
CA GLY A 234 16.79 -27.18 14.13
C GLY A 234 17.69 -26.73 12.97
N SER A 235 17.96 -27.60 11.99
CA SER A 235 18.71 -27.26 10.78
C SER A 235 17.93 -26.26 9.92
N VAL A 236 18.55 -25.09 9.71
CA VAL A 236 18.05 -24.03 8.80
C VAL A 236 17.89 -24.54 7.36
N GLU A 237 18.68 -25.54 6.96
CA GLU A 237 18.60 -26.16 5.64
C GLU A 237 17.28 -26.91 5.44
N LEU A 238 16.98 -27.82 6.36
CA LEU A 238 15.78 -28.65 6.27
C LEU A 238 14.50 -27.84 6.51
N SER A 239 14.55 -26.80 7.36
CA SER A 239 13.41 -25.90 7.55
C SER A 239 13.13 -25.06 6.30
N SER A 240 14.16 -24.54 5.63
CA SER A 240 14.01 -23.78 4.38
C SER A 240 13.46 -24.65 3.24
N ILE A 241 13.94 -25.90 3.11
CA ILE A 241 13.43 -26.85 2.11
C ILE A 241 11.97 -27.21 2.43
N SER A 242 11.62 -27.43 3.70
CA SER A 242 10.23 -27.72 4.10
C SER A 242 9.28 -26.56 3.76
N LEU A 243 9.72 -25.32 3.98
CA LEU A 243 8.94 -24.14 3.59
C LEU A 243 8.79 -24.04 2.06
N ALA A 244 9.86 -24.27 1.29
CA ALA A 244 9.80 -24.29 -0.17
C ALA A 244 8.81 -25.34 -0.70
N THR A 245 8.83 -26.54 -0.11
CA THR A 245 7.87 -27.61 -0.42
C THR A 245 6.44 -27.19 -0.08
N SER A 246 6.22 -26.58 1.08
CA SER A 246 4.90 -26.08 1.50
C SER A 246 4.36 -25.00 0.55
N ILE A 247 5.24 -24.12 0.06
CA ILE A 247 4.90 -23.12 -0.97
C ILE A 247 4.53 -23.83 -2.29
N ASN A 248 5.33 -24.80 -2.73
CA ASN A 248 5.07 -25.54 -3.97
C ASN A 248 3.76 -26.34 -3.92
N GLU A 249 3.31 -26.76 -2.75
CA GLU A 249 2.09 -27.57 -2.58
C GLU A 249 0.83 -26.74 -2.30
N LYS A 250 0.95 -25.65 -1.54
CA LYS A 250 -0.20 -24.89 -1.01
C LYS A 250 -0.12 -23.38 -1.24
N GLY A 251 0.99 -22.88 -1.78
CA GLY A 251 1.23 -21.47 -2.01
C GLY A 251 0.34 -20.87 -3.10
N ILE A 252 -0.09 -19.64 -2.86
CA ILE A 252 -0.86 -18.81 -3.77
C ILE A 252 -0.17 -17.44 -3.86
N TYR A 253 0.52 -17.19 -4.96
CA TYR A 253 1.00 -15.84 -5.25
C TYR A 253 -0.16 -15.00 -5.76
N ARG A 254 -0.28 -13.76 -5.28
CA ARG A 254 -1.27 -12.79 -5.74
C ARG A 254 -0.55 -11.55 -6.25
N ILE A 255 -0.81 -11.23 -7.51
CA ILE A 255 -0.39 -9.97 -8.13
C ILE A 255 -1.63 -9.09 -8.23
N LYS A 256 -1.55 -7.86 -7.71
CA LYS A 256 -2.66 -6.90 -7.73
C LYS A 256 -2.13 -5.49 -7.95
N ALA A 257 -2.97 -4.62 -8.52
CA ALA A 257 -2.67 -3.20 -8.58
C ALA A 257 -2.41 -2.62 -7.17
N PRO A 258 -1.45 -1.69 -7.02
CA PRO A 258 -1.15 -1.07 -5.73
C PRO A 258 -2.36 -0.25 -5.24
N VAL A 259 -2.47 -0.11 -3.93
CA VAL A 259 -3.52 0.73 -3.33
C VAL A 259 -3.31 2.19 -3.73
N GLU A 260 -4.39 2.92 -3.99
CA GLU A 260 -4.35 4.31 -4.43
C GLU A 260 -3.41 5.16 -3.55
N GLY A 261 -2.45 5.84 -4.18
CA GLY A 261 -1.45 6.68 -3.50
C GLY A 261 -0.22 5.96 -2.95
N GLN A 262 -0.11 4.64 -3.13
CA GLN A 262 1.13 3.89 -2.89
C GLN A 262 2.00 3.86 -4.15
N LYS A 263 3.32 3.72 -3.95
CA LYS A 263 4.27 3.59 -5.05
C LYS A 263 4.10 2.22 -5.72
N VAL A 264 4.14 2.18 -7.04
CA VAL A 264 4.22 0.94 -7.82
C VAL A 264 5.60 0.31 -7.60
N CYS A 265 5.66 -0.77 -6.83
CA CYS A 265 6.85 -1.59 -6.62
C CYS A 265 6.45 -3.03 -6.29
N LEU A 266 7.40 -3.97 -6.42
CA LEU A 266 7.12 -5.40 -6.20
C LEU A 266 6.52 -5.67 -4.82
N ASP A 267 7.04 -5.02 -3.78
CA ASP A 267 6.57 -5.21 -2.39
C ASP A 267 5.09 -4.87 -2.18
N ASN A 268 4.54 -3.94 -2.96
CA ASN A 268 3.14 -3.51 -2.83
C ASN A 268 2.21 -4.27 -3.79
N VAL A 269 2.77 -4.95 -4.79
CA VAL A 269 2.04 -5.56 -5.90
C VAL A 269 1.96 -7.08 -5.77
N LEU A 270 2.98 -7.71 -5.17
CA LEU A 270 3.12 -9.16 -5.06
C LEU A 270 3.02 -9.60 -3.59
N ASP A 271 2.03 -10.45 -3.30
CA ASP A 271 1.89 -11.14 -2.02
C ASP A 271 1.99 -12.67 -2.22
N LEU A 272 2.52 -13.40 -1.24
CA LEU A 272 2.35 -14.86 -1.17
C LEU A 272 1.48 -15.23 0.01
N MET A 273 0.51 -16.10 -0.22
CA MET A 273 -0.38 -16.66 0.79
C MET A 273 -0.25 -18.17 0.84
N ILE A 274 -0.14 -18.74 2.04
CA ILE A 274 -0.26 -20.18 2.28
C ILE A 274 -1.50 -20.41 3.14
N GLN A 275 -2.40 -21.28 2.68
CA GLN A 275 -3.54 -21.72 3.48
C GLN A 275 -3.07 -22.78 4.49
N GLU A 276 -3.12 -22.44 5.78
CA GLU A 276 -2.87 -23.38 6.87
C GLU A 276 -4.23 -23.83 7.45
N SER A 277 -4.48 -25.14 7.47
CA SER A 277 -5.70 -25.72 8.03
C SER A 277 -5.60 -25.76 9.56
N HIS A 278 -6.29 -24.84 10.24
CA HIS A 278 -6.42 -24.84 11.71
C HIS A 278 -7.82 -25.28 12.17
N GLY A 279 -8.18 -26.56 12.02
CA GLY A 279 -9.51 -27.05 12.43
C GLY A 279 -10.65 -26.24 11.80
N ASP A 280 -11.61 -25.77 12.60
CA ASP A 280 -12.82 -25.02 12.14
C ASP A 280 -12.55 -23.58 11.62
N GLN A 281 -11.31 -23.09 11.62
CA GLN A 281 -10.97 -21.75 11.10
C GLN A 281 -9.76 -21.82 10.16
N GLU A 282 -9.97 -21.49 8.88
CA GLU A 282 -8.88 -21.26 7.93
C GLU A 282 -8.17 -19.94 8.27
N LYS A 283 -6.90 -19.98 8.68
CA LYS A 283 -6.05 -18.77 8.71
C LYS A 283 -5.09 -18.80 7.52
N ILE A 284 -4.88 -17.64 6.93
CA ILE A 284 -4.00 -17.44 5.79
C ILE A 284 -2.69 -16.86 6.32
N ARG A 285 -1.57 -17.54 6.10
CA ARG A 285 -0.24 -16.99 6.38
C ARG A 285 0.24 -16.20 5.18
N GLN A 286 0.62 -14.95 5.38
CA GLN A 286 1.18 -14.08 4.35
C GLN A 286 2.69 -14.01 4.49
N TYR A 287 3.40 -14.00 3.37
CA TYR A 287 4.85 -13.82 3.31
C TYR A 287 5.19 -12.58 2.48
N SER A 288 6.14 -11.80 2.97
CA SER A 288 6.64 -10.60 2.29
C SER A 288 7.64 -10.96 1.18
N LEU A 289 7.88 -10.04 0.26
CA LEU A 289 8.89 -10.25 -0.79
C LEU A 289 10.29 -10.46 -0.20
N GLU A 290 10.63 -9.74 0.86
CA GLU A 290 11.91 -9.83 1.55
C GLU A 290 12.12 -11.23 2.15
N GLU A 291 11.10 -11.78 2.80
CA GLU A 291 11.13 -13.15 3.36
C GLU A 291 11.34 -14.21 2.26
N LEU A 292 10.70 -14.03 1.10
CA LEU A 292 10.84 -14.95 -0.03
C LEU A 292 12.20 -14.84 -0.71
N GLN A 293 12.76 -13.64 -0.81
CA GLN A 293 14.13 -13.43 -1.29
C GLN A 293 15.15 -14.03 -0.33
N GLU A 294 14.94 -13.88 0.97
CA GLU A 294 15.77 -14.51 1.99
C GLU A 294 15.70 -16.04 1.90
N LEU A 295 14.49 -16.59 1.75
CA LEU A 295 14.29 -18.03 1.51
C LEU A 295 15.05 -18.49 0.26
N MET A 296 14.91 -17.78 -0.86
CA MET A 296 15.62 -18.09 -2.09
C MET A 296 17.14 -18.05 -1.89
N ASN A 297 17.67 -17.02 -1.22
CA ASN A 297 19.10 -16.90 -0.93
C ASN A 297 19.61 -18.06 -0.05
N LYS A 298 18.85 -18.42 1.00
CA LYS A 298 19.17 -19.58 1.84
C LYS A 298 19.24 -20.85 0.99
N LEU A 299 18.20 -21.14 0.21
CA LEU A 299 18.12 -22.36 -0.60
C LEU A 299 19.24 -22.45 -1.65
N MET A 300 19.61 -21.34 -2.29
CA MET A 300 20.69 -21.29 -3.29
C MET A 300 22.07 -21.57 -2.70
N LEU A 301 22.29 -21.32 -1.41
CA LEU A 301 23.55 -21.60 -0.72
C LEU A 301 23.68 -23.06 -0.28
N MET A 302 22.58 -23.82 -0.23
CA MET A 302 22.51 -25.12 0.43
C MET A 302 22.33 -26.32 -0.54
N SER A 303 22.26 -26.10 -1.87
CA SER A 303 21.94 -27.18 -2.81
C SER A 303 23.07 -28.21 -2.97
N GLY A 304 22.93 -29.40 -2.36
CA GLY A 304 23.91 -30.50 -2.48
C GLY A 304 23.35 -31.93 -2.58
N LYS A 305 22.02 -32.15 -2.57
CA LYS A 305 21.39 -33.49 -2.65
C LYS A 305 20.30 -33.58 -3.74
N GLU A 306 20.27 -34.69 -4.47
CA GLU A 306 19.49 -34.85 -5.71
C GLU A 306 17.96 -34.71 -5.54
N GLU A 307 17.32 -35.35 -4.56
CA GLU A 307 15.85 -35.27 -4.38
C GLU A 307 15.37 -33.90 -3.87
N GLN A 308 16.14 -33.27 -2.97
CA GLN A 308 15.82 -31.95 -2.43
C GLN A 308 16.03 -30.85 -3.48
N SER A 309 16.89 -31.10 -4.47
CA SER A 309 17.15 -30.16 -5.56
C SER A 309 15.92 -29.89 -6.44
N ALA A 310 15.01 -30.86 -6.59
CA ALA A 310 13.80 -30.71 -7.41
C ALA A 310 12.80 -29.72 -6.81
N GLN A 311 12.56 -29.77 -5.48
CA GLN A 311 11.67 -28.84 -4.80
C GLN A 311 12.24 -27.41 -4.78
N VAL A 312 13.55 -27.29 -4.55
CA VAL A 312 14.26 -26.01 -4.59
C VAL A 312 14.23 -25.42 -6.00
N GLY A 313 14.48 -26.24 -7.03
CA GLY A 313 14.40 -25.86 -8.43
C GLY A 313 13.00 -25.36 -8.80
N LYS A 314 11.96 -26.11 -8.45
CA LYS A 314 10.56 -25.72 -8.71
C LYS A 314 10.21 -24.39 -8.03
N PHE A 315 10.55 -24.21 -6.76
CA PHE A 315 10.30 -22.95 -6.05
C PHE A 315 11.02 -21.79 -6.72
N SER A 316 12.32 -21.95 -7.02
CA SER A 316 13.15 -20.91 -7.64
C SER A 316 12.62 -20.50 -9.02
N GLU A 317 12.23 -21.47 -9.85
CA GLU A 317 11.71 -21.22 -11.20
C GLU A 317 10.35 -20.51 -11.16
N VAL A 318 9.42 -21.00 -10.32
CA VAL A 318 8.09 -20.38 -10.17
C VAL A 318 8.22 -18.98 -9.59
N PHE A 319 9.01 -18.78 -8.53
CA PHE A 319 9.18 -17.47 -7.90
C PHE A 319 9.81 -16.46 -8.86
N SER A 320 10.87 -16.85 -9.59
CA SER A 320 11.50 -15.98 -10.60
C SER A 320 10.51 -15.61 -11.72
N SER A 321 9.69 -16.57 -12.15
CA SER A 321 8.67 -16.34 -13.18
C SER A 321 7.55 -15.43 -12.70
N VAL A 322 7.13 -15.55 -11.43
CA VAL A 322 6.15 -14.66 -10.79
C VAL A 322 6.72 -13.24 -10.66
N GLN A 323 7.99 -13.08 -10.29
CA GLN A 323 8.64 -11.76 -10.25
C GLN A 323 8.67 -11.12 -11.64
N ARG A 324 9.04 -11.87 -12.68
CA ARG A 324 8.99 -11.40 -14.07
C ARG A 324 7.57 -11.00 -14.49
N PHE A 325 6.58 -11.81 -14.12
CA PHE A 325 5.18 -11.53 -14.42
C PHE A 325 4.69 -10.24 -13.76
N ALA A 326 5.03 -10.04 -12.48
CA ALA A 326 4.75 -8.82 -11.73
C ALA A 326 5.46 -7.60 -12.34
N LEU A 327 6.72 -7.74 -12.78
CA LEU A 327 7.45 -6.67 -13.49
C LEU A 327 6.77 -6.29 -14.81
N SER A 328 6.35 -7.26 -15.62
CA SER A 328 5.63 -7.00 -16.87
C SER A 328 4.30 -6.31 -16.63
N PHE A 329 3.55 -6.72 -15.60
CA PHE A 329 2.35 -6.01 -15.15
C PHE A 329 2.64 -4.57 -14.72
N MET A 330 3.64 -4.35 -13.86
CA MET A 330 3.99 -3.00 -13.39
C MET A 330 4.41 -2.08 -14.52
N ASN A 331 5.12 -2.60 -15.53
CA ASN A 331 5.50 -1.82 -16.71
C ASN A 331 4.26 -1.43 -17.55
N LEU A 332 3.31 -2.34 -17.76
CA LEU A 332 2.02 -2.03 -18.41
C LEU A 332 1.19 -1.02 -17.63
N TYR A 333 1.12 -1.18 -16.31
CA TYR A 333 0.43 -0.27 -15.41
C TYR A 333 1.04 1.13 -15.47
N SER A 334 2.37 1.23 -15.36
CA SER A 334 3.11 2.50 -15.40
C SER A 334 3.07 3.14 -16.80
N ALA A 335 2.94 2.35 -17.86
CA ALA A 335 2.71 2.84 -19.22
C ALA A 335 1.28 3.39 -19.44
N GLY A 336 0.42 3.37 -18.42
CA GLY A 336 -0.90 3.98 -18.47
C GLY A 336 -1.95 3.14 -19.18
N ASN A 337 -1.78 1.83 -19.27
CA ASN A 337 -2.80 0.97 -19.87
C ASN A 337 -4.01 0.83 -18.94
N MET A 338 -5.19 1.25 -19.40
CA MET A 338 -6.40 1.31 -18.57
C MET A 338 -7.01 -0.07 -18.28
N LEU A 339 -6.80 -1.06 -19.16
CA LEU A 339 -7.31 -2.43 -18.98
C LEU A 339 -6.76 -3.09 -17.71
N PHE A 340 -5.51 -2.81 -17.36
CA PHE A 340 -4.80 -3.44 -16.25
C PHE A 340 -4.91 -2.67 -14.92
N ARG A 341 -5.67 -1.58 -14.84
CA ARG A 341 -5.72 -0.73 -13.63
C ARG A 341 -6.33 -1.42 -12.41
N ASN A 342 -7.32 -2.29 -12.62
CA ASN A 342 -7.98 -3.06 -11.56
C ASN A 342 -7.67 -4.57 -11.65
N TRP A 343 -6.67 -4.95 -12.43
CA TRP A 343 -6.37 -6.36 -12.70
C TRP A 343 -5.73 -7.07 -11.49
N ILE A 344 -6.12 -8.33 -11.30
CA ILE A 344 -5.61 -9.23 -10.26
C ILE A 344 -5.31 -10.59 -10.88
N ALA A 345 -4.19 -11.20 -10.49
CA ALA A 345 -3.88 -12.58 -10.79
C ALA A 345 -3.52 -13.37 -9.53
N ASP A 346 -4.16 -14.53 -9.38
CA ASP A 346 -3.81 -15.55 -8.40
C ASP A 346 -3.09 -16.70 -9.11
N ILE A 347 -1.89 -17.05 -8.66
CA ILE A 347 -1.06 -18.13 -9.17
C ILE A 347 -0.95 -19.20 -8.10
N TYR A 348 -1.49 -20.38 -8.39
CA TYR A 348 -1.54 -21.53 -7.51
C TYR A 348 -0.38 -22.46 -7.82
N CYS A 349 0.51 -22.69 -6.86
CA CYS A 349 1.71 -23.52 -7.07
C CYS A 349 1.40 -25.03 -7.09
N SER A 350 0.27 -25.41 -6.45
CA SER A 350 -0.18 -26.79 -6.30
C SER A 350 -0.49 -27.45 -7.64
N SER A 351 0.06 -28.64 -7.86
CA SER A 351 -0.26 -29.50 -9.01
C SER A 351 -1.62 -30.19 -8.89
N GLU A 352 -2.26 -30.16 -7.71
CA GLU A 352 -3.54 -30.82 -7.46
C GLU A 352 -4.75 -29.97 -7.89
N ARG A 353 -4.55 -28.66 -8.12
CA ARG A 353 -5.62 -27.77 -8.55
C ARG A 353 -5.88 -27.89 -10.04
N LEU A 354 -7.15 -27.77 -10.42
CA LEU A 354 -7.60 -27.79 -11.82
C LEU A 354 -7.04 -26.62 -12.65
N PHE A 355 -6.70 -25.51 -12.00
CA PHE A 355 -6.13 -24.31 -12.63
C PHE A 355 -4.90 -23.85 -11.84
N CYS A 356 -3.84 -23.53 -12.57
CA CYS A 356 -2.59 -23.00 -12.02
C CYS A 356 -2.61 -21.47 -11.93
N ILE A 357 -3.40 -20.78 -12.76
CA ILE A 357 -3.51 -19.32 -12.75
C ILE A 357 -4.97 -18.92 -12.90
N LYS A 358 -5.39 -17.92 -12.13
CA LYS A 358 -6.68 -17.25 -12.28
C LYS A 358 -6.46 -15.75 -12.40
N MET A 359 -6.97 -15.14 -13.46
CA MET A 359 -6.89 -13.70 -13.69
C MET A 359 -8.27 -13.07 -13.69
N ASN A 360 -8.36 -11.84 -13.20
CA ASN A 360 -9.57 -11.05 -13.27
C ASN A 360 -9.20 -9.59 -13.56
N PHE A 361 -9.79 -9.03 -14.61
CA PHE A 361 -9.65 -7.60 -14.93
C PHE A 361 -10.54 -6.71 -14.05
N ASN A 362 -11.48 -7.31 -13.30
CA ASN A 362 -12.49 -6.63 -12.48
C ASN A 362 -13.32 -5.62 -13.28
N LEU A 363 -13.63 -5.99 -14.52
CA LEU A 363 -14.52 -5.26 -15.41
C LEU A 363 -15.80 -6.08 -15.61
N ASN A 364 -16.96 -5.42 -15.62
CA ASN A 364 -18.24 -6.11 -15.79
C ASN A 364 -18.31 -6.92 -17.09
N SER A 365 -17.55 -6.50 -18.12
CA SER A 365 -17.51 -7.12 -19.45
C SER A 365 -16.58 -8.34 -19.56
N ILE A 366 -15.73 -8.64 -18.55
CA ILE A 366 -14.79 -9.76 -18.60
C ILE A 366 -14.96 -10.66 -17.37
N HIS A 367 -15.34 -11.92 -17.60
CA HIS A 367 -15.32 -12.95 -16.55
C HIS A 367 -13.90 -13.45 -16.27
N GLY A 368 -13.68 -14.00 -15.06
CA GLY A 368 -12.37 -14.49 -14.65
C GLY A 368 -11.80 -15.56 -15.60
N LEU A 369 -10.53 -15.39 -15.99
CA LEU A 369 -9.80 -16.30 -16.86
C LEU A 369 -9.04 -17.33 -16.03
N CYS A 370 -8.99 -18.58 -16.49
CA CYS A 370 -8.25 -19.65 -15.83
C CYS A 370 -7.25 -20.28 -16.80
N GLY A 371 -6.02 -20.47 -16.33
CA GLY A 371 -4.98 -21.26 -17.00
C GLY A 371 -4.82 -22.61 -16.30
N SER A 372 -4.71 -23.67 -17.08
CA SER A 372 -4.46 -25.05 -16.61
C SER A 372 -3.19 -25.60 -17.25
N GLY A 373 -2.45 -26.43 -16.53
CA GLY A 373 -1.18 -26.99 -16.99
C GLY A 373 -0.08 -26.79 -15.97
N ASP A 374 1.17 -27.04 -16.37
CA ASP A 374 2.33 -26.75 -15.52
C ASP A 374 2.44 -25.23 -15.25
N VAL A 375 2.67 -24.88 -13.98
CA VAL A 375 2.67 -23.48 -13.54
C VAL A 375 3.80 -22.70 -14.20
N ALA A 376 5.00 -23.29 -14.33
CA ALA A 376 6.16 -22.60 -14.88
C ALA A 376 6.00 -22.38 -16.39
N GLU A 377 5.53 -23.38 -17.14
CA GLU A 377 5.28 -23.25 -18.58
C GLU A 377 4.22 -22.16 -18.88
N VAL A 378 3.10 -22.18 -18.15
CA VAL A 378 2.01 -21.22 -18.33
C VAL A 378 2.46 -19.81 -17.95
N LEU A 379 3.20 -19.64 -16.85
CA LEU A 379 3.76 -18.34 -16.44
C LEU A 379 4.70 -17.77 -17.51
N LEU A 380 5.61 -18.58 -18.05
CA LEU A 380 6.55 -18.15 -19.09
C LEU A 380 5.82 -17.68 -20.35
N ALA A 381 4.78 -18.40 -20.78
CA ALA A 381 3.99 -18.03 -21.95
C ALA A 381 3.24 -16.71 -21.74
N ILE A 382 2.68 -16.50 -20.55
CA ILE A 382 1.97 -15.27 -20.18
C ILE A 382 2.90 -14.08 -20.04
N CYS A 383 4.09 -14.26 -19.44
CA CYS A 383 5.09 -13.20 -19.35
C CYS A 383 5.43 -12.66 -20.75
N ARG A 384 5.70 -13.56 -21.71
CA ARG A 384 5.96 -13.18 -23.11
C ARG A 384 4.77 -12.45 -23.74
N LYS A 385 3.54 -12.86 -23.43
CA LYS A 385 2.33 -12.17 -23.92
C LYS A 385 2.18 -10.77 -23.34
N MET A 386 2.35 -10.59 -22.03
CA MET A 386 2.32 -9.26 -21.42
C MET A 386 3.42 -8.34 -21.96
N GLU A 387 4.63 -8.86 -22.15
CA GLU A 387 5.74 -8.10 -22.75
C GLU A 387 5.40 -7.65 -24.18
N SER A 388 4.79 -8.52 -24.98
CA SER A 388 4.28 -8.17 -26.31
C SER A 388 3.14 -7.14 -26.27
N PHE A 389 2.26 -7.20 -25.27
CA PHE A 389 1.23 -6.17 -25.08
C PHE A 389 1.84 -4.81 -24.74
N LEU A 390 2.88 -4.79 -23.89
CA LEU A 390 3.60 -3.56 -23.55
C LEU A 390 4.24 -2.92 -24.78
N GLU A 391 4.93 -3.72 -25.60
CA GLU A 391 5.56 -3.23 -26.83
C GLU A 391 4.53 -2.59 -27.78
N ARG A 392 3.42 -3.31 -28.03
CA ARG A 392 2.32 -2.82 -28.87
C ARG A 392 1.65 -1.58 -28.29
N TRP A 393 1.46 -1.53 -26.97
CA TRP A 393 0.92 -0.36 -26.28
C TRP A 393 1.82 0.87 -26.41
N ASN A 394 3.13 0.69 -26.21
CA ASN A 394 4.10 1.77 -26.36
C ASN A 394 4.13 2.29 -27.80
N GLN A 395 4.07 1.39 -28.79
CA GLN A 395 3.95 1.80 -30.19
C GLN A 395 2.66 2.59 -30.44
N PHE A 396 1.50 2.07 -30.00
CA PHE A 396 0.21 2.75 -30.11
C PHE A 396 0.25 4.14 -29.45
N MET A 397 0.78 4.26 -28.23
CA MET A 397 0.89 5.53 -27.53
C MET A 397 1.84 6.49 -28.24
N SER A 398 2.96 6.01 -28.78
CA SER A 398 3.89 6.82 -29.58
C SER A 398 3.22 7.39 -30.83
N GLU A 399 2.41 6.58 -31.53
CA GLU A 399 1.62 6.99 -32.69
C GLU A 399 0.56 8.02 -32.30
N LYS A 400 -0.25 7.76 -31.27
CA LYS A 400 -1.29 8.68 -30.81
C LYS A 400 -0.71 10.00 -30.29
N ARG A 401 0.43 9.98 -29.59
CA ARG A 401 1.15 11.21 -29.17
C ARG A 401 1.70 12.02 -30.34
N SER A 402 2.05 11.35 -31.45
CA SER A 402 2.48 12.03 -32.67
C SER A 402 1.30 12.62 -33.45
N GLN A 403 0.13 11.97 -33.37
CA GLN A 403 -1.12 12.42 -34.01
C GLN A 403 -1.79 13.57 -33.24
N TYR A 404 -1.82 13.51 -31.91
CA TYR A 404 -2.51 14.47 -31.04
C TYR A 404 -1.51 15.22 -30.15
N PHE A 405 -1.13 16.43 -30.59
CA PHE A 405 -0.11 17.24 -29.93
C PHE A 405 -0.34 17.44 -28.43
N TYR A 406 -1.57 17.74 -28.02
CA TYR A 406 -1.91 18.07 -26.63
C TYR A 406 -1.90 16.86 -25.68
N LEU A 407 -1.82 15.61 -26.18
CA LEU A 407 -1.51 14.47 -25.31
C LEU A 407 -0.13 14.63 -24.68
N ASN A 408 0.81 15.29 -25.36
CA ASN A 408 2.18 15.49 -24.88
C ASN A 408 2.30 16.46 -23.70
N TYR A 409 1.19 17.01 -23.19
CA TYR A 409 1.19 17.82 -21.96
C TYR A 409 1.16 16.97 -20.69
N TYR A 410 0.82 15.69 -20.79
CA TYR A 410 0.54 14.86 -19.62
C TYR A 410 1.25 13.50 -19.70
N MET A 411 1.75 13.04 -18.55
CA MET A 411 2.29 11.69 -18.35
C MET A 411 1.20 10.63 -18.43
N ALA A 412 1.59 9.37 -18.54
CA ALA A 412 0.69 8.23 -18.71
C ALA A 412 -0.36 8.15 -17.59
N ASP A 413 0.05 8.26 -16.33
CA ASP A 413 -0.88 8.27 -15.19
C ASP A 413 -1.83 9.48 -15.20
N GLN A 414 -1.33 10.65 -15.62
CA GLN A 414 -2.15 11.85 -15.78
C GLN A 414 -3.17 11.71 -16.91
N LEU A 415 -2.82 11.04 -18.01
CA LEU A 415 -3.76 10.75 -19.10
C LEU A 415 -4.84 9.78 -18.65
N VAL A 416 -4.49 8.71 -17.92
CA VAL A 416 -5.50 7.80 -17.35
C VAL A 416 -6.45 8.54 -16.43
N TYR A 417 -5.92 9.37 -15.53
CA TYR A 417 -6.73 10.19 -14.64
C TYR A 417 -7.70 11.12 -15.41
N LEU A 418 -7.22 11.80 -16.45
CA LEU A 418 -8.07 12.65 -17.29
C LEU A 418 -9.12 11.84 -18.08
N CYS A 419 -8.76 10.65 -18.57
CA CYS A 419 -9.70 9.76 -19.25
C CYS A 419 -10.88 9.36 -18.34
N GLU A 420 -10.61 9.00 -17.09
CA GLU A 420 -11.62 8.63 -16.09
C GLU A 420 -12.48 9.83 -15.69
N GLU A 421 -11.85 10.97 -15.37
CA GLU A 421 -12.54 12.17 -14.92
C GLU A 421 -13.45 12.79 -15.99
N LEU A 422 -12.99 12.82 -17.24
CA LEU A 422 -13.76 13.35 -18.36
C LEU A 422 -14.83 12.36 -18.84
N GLY A 423 -14.54 11.05 -18.83
CA GLY A 423 -15.50 9.99 -19.14
C GLY A 423 -16.68 9.96 -18.17
N SER A 424 -16.43 10.22 -16.88
CA SER A 424 -17.49 10.31 -15.86
C SER A 424 -18.45 11.50 -16.03
N GLY A 425 -18.09 12.48 -16.86
CA GLY A 425 -18.85 13.71 -17.10
C GLY A 425 -18.84 14.73 -15.96
N LYS A 426 -18.13 14.48 -14.85
CA LYS A 426 -18.04 15.39 -13.69
C LYS A 426 -16.58 15.61 -13.28
N PRO A 427 -15.80 16.39 -14.04
CA PRO A 427 -14.39 16.61 -13.73
C PRO A 427 -14.24 17.27 -12.35
N SER A 428 -13.29 16.78 -11.56
CA SER A 428 -12.87 17.38 -10.30
C SER A 428 -12.11 18.70 -10.55
N GLU A 429 -11.89 19.46 -9.48
CA GLU A 429 -11.05 20.67 -9.56
C GLU A 429 -9.59 20.35 -9.91
N SER A 430 -9.13 19.11 -9.70
CA SER A 430 -7.78 18.68 -10.07
C SER A 430 -7.67 18.51 -11.58
N ALA A 431 -8.64 17.83 -12.19
CA ALA A 431 -8.73 17.72 -13.65
C ALA A 431 -8.82 19.10 -14.31
N LEU A 432 -9.69 19.99 -13.80
CA LEU A 432 -9.80 21.37 -14.33
C LEU A 432 -8.49 22.17 -14.17
N MET A 433 -7.74 21.94 -13.08
CA MET A 433 -6.43 22.57 -12.87
C MET A 433 -5.39 22.08 -13.88
N MET A 434 -5.40 20.79 -14.22
CA MET A 434 -4.56 20.23 -15.28
C MET A 434 -4.95 20.81 -16.65
N LEU A 435 -6.24 20.78 -16.99
CA LEU A 435 -6.74 21.31 -18.26
C LEU A 435 -6.48 22.82 -18.44
N SER A 436 -6.28 23.55 -17.33
CA SER A 436 -5.95 24.99 -17.34
C SER A 436 -4.59 25.32 -17.98
N PHE A 437 -3.73 24.33 -18.21
CA PHE A 437 -2.48 24.49 -18.98
C PHE A 437 -2.71 24.50 -20.49
N ILE A 438 -3.83 23.93 -20.97
CA ILE A 438 -4.20 23.93 -22.39
C ILE A 438 -5.11 25.13 -22.68
N LYS A 439 -6.18 25.30 -21.90
CA LYS A 439 -7.09 26.44 -22.00
C LYS A 439 -7.08 27.22 -20.71
N HIS A 440 -6.66 28.48 -20.74
CA HIS A 440 -6.51 29.27 -19.52
C HIS A 440 -7.84 29.47 -18.80
N SER A 441 -7.82 29.26 -17.48
CA SER A 441 -9.02 29.27 -16.64
C SER A 441 -10.09 28.32 -17.18
N CYS A 442 -9.72 27.06 -17.43
CA CYS A 442 -10.64 26.01 -17.84
C CYS A 442 -11.72 25.81 -16.75
N SER A 443 -12.97 25.83 -17.20
CA SER A 443 -14.17 25.73 -16.39
C SER A 443 -14.97 24.49 -16.76
N ARG A 444 -15.98 24.15 -15.95
CA ARG A 444 -16.83 22.98 -16.23
C ARG A 444 -17.65 23.21 -17.49
N GLU A 445 -18.03 24.45 -17.74
CA GLU A 445 -18.76 24.88 -18.91
C GLU A 445 -17.96 24.66 -20.20
N ASP A 446 -16.64 24.94 -20.18
CA ASP A 446 -15.77 24.65 -21.33
C ASP A 446 -15.69 23.14 -21.60
N VAL A 447 -15.57 22.33 -20.53
CA VAL A 447 -15.55 20.86 -20.65
C VAL A 447 -16.87 20.34 -21.20
N GLU A 448 -18.00 20.83 -20.71
CA GLU A 448 -19.33 20.46 -21.21
C GLU A 448 -19.55 20.85 -22.67
N GLU A 449 -19.05 22.01 -23.09
CA GLU A 449 -19.10 22.47 -24.48
C GLU A 449 -18.32 21.52 -25.39
N VAL A 450 -17.07 21.21 -25.04
CA VAL A 450 -16.23 20.31 -25.84
C VAL A 450 -16.75 18.87 -25.82
N SER A 451 -17.22 18.38 -24.69
CA SER A 451 -17.77 17.01 -24.58
C SER A 451 -18.96 16.79 -25.52
N LYS A 452 -19.81 17.80 -25.73
CA LYS A 452 -20.93 17.72 -26.69
C LYS A 452 -20.46 17.60 -28.15
N LEU A 453 -19.27 18.11 -28.48
CA LEU A 453 -18.69 18.03 -29.82
C LEU A 453 -18.01 16.69 -30.08
N VAL A 454 -17.48 16.04 -29.03
CA VAL A 454 -16.66 14.83 -29.13
C VAL A 454 -17.46 13.56 -28.92
N ILE A 455 -18.49 13.60 -28.07
CA ILE A 455 -19.35 12.45 -27.77
C ILE A 455 -20.49 12.40 -28.79
N SER A 456 -20.31 11.63 -29.87
CA SER A 456 -21.43 11.17 -30.69
C SER A 456 -22.26 10.14 -29.91
N GLU A 457 -23.58 10.10 -30.15
CA GLU A 457 -24.49 9.13 -29.51
C GLU A 457 -23.95 7.71 -29.68
N VAL A 458 -23.52 7.10 -28.58
CA VAL A 458 -23.08 5.70 -28.55
C VAL A 458 -24.31 4.82 -28.77
N PRO A 459 -24.28 3.82 -29.68
CA PRO A 459 -25.35 2.86 -29.79
C PRO A 459 -25.56 2.16 -28.44
N ASN A 460 -26.79 2.24 -27.93
CA ASN A 460 -27.19 1.53 -26.72
C ASN A 460 -26.97 0.01 -26.89
N SER A 461 -26.38 -0.57 -25.85
CA SER A 461 -26.28 -2.00 -25.54
C SER A 461 -25.68 -2.89 -26.62
N PHE A 462 -24.48 -3.40 -26.38
CA PHE A 462 -24.10 -4.71 -26.87
C PHE A 462 -23.67 -5.59 -25.71
N ASP A 463 -24.45 -6.65 -25.53
CA ASP A 463 -24.21 -7.77 -24.65
C ASP A 463 -23.03 -8.56 -25.22
N VAL A 464 -21.80 -8.20 -24.85
CA VAL A 464 -20.65 -9.06 -25.11
C VAL A 464 -20.72 -10.21 -24.12
N MET A 465 -21.66 -11.11 -24.38
CA MET A 465 -21.75 -12.39 -23.71
C MET A 465 -20.54 -13.20 -24.18
N TYR A 466 -19.39 -13.07 -23.50
CA TYR A 466 -18.28 -14.03 -23.56
C TYR A 466 -18.72 -15.34 -22.90
N GLU A 467 -19.79 -15.96 -23.42
CA GLU A 467 -20.24 -17.27 -22.97
C GLU A 467 -20.01 -18.33 -24.05
N LEU A 468 -19.44 -19.43 -23.56
CA LEU A 468 -19.51 -20.79 -24.12
C LEU A 468 -18.45 -21.28 -25.10
N GLN A 469 -17.42 -20.50 -25.46
CA GLN A 469 -16.20 -21.08 -26.08
C GLN A 469 -15.00 -21.19 -25.13
N ALA A 470 -15.08 -20.58 -23.94
CA ALA A 470 -13.95 -20.44 -23.02
C ALA A 470 -13.47 -21.74 -22.32
N ARG A 471 -14.22 -22.84 -22.42
CA ARG A 471 -13.85 -24.11 -21.76
C ARG A 471 -12.77 -24.92 -22.50
N ARG A 472 -12.25 -24.46 -23.65
CA ARG A 472 -11.30 -25.24 -24.47
C ARG A 472 -10.10 -24.50 -25.06
N ARG A 473 -10.00 -23.17 -24.96
CA ARG A 473 -8.86 -22.44 -25.55
C ARG A 473 -7.80 -22.16 -24.50
N GLU A 474 -6.54 -22.09 -24.93
CA GLU A 474 -5.42 -21.76 -24.05
C GLU A 474 -5.60 -20.35 -23.45
N LEU A 475 -5.08 -20.13 -22.25
CA LEU A 475 -5.20 -18.84 -21.55
C LEU A 475 -4.56 -17.69 -22.35
N THR A 476 -3.46 -17.98 -23.04
CA THR A 476 -2.73 -17.02 -23.89
C THR A 476 -3.54 -16.58 -25.11
N GLU A 477 -4.32 -17.47 -25.72
CA GLU A 477 -5.21 -17.14 -26.84
C GLU A 477 -6.36 -16.24 -26.38
N HIS A 478 -6.98 -16.55 -25.25
CA HIS A 478 -8.02 -15.69 -24.67
C HIS A 478 -7.50 -14.30 -24.31
N LEU A 479 -6.31 -14.21 -23.72
CA LEU A 479 -5.68 -12.93 -23.42
C LEU A 479 -5.40 -12.12 -24.70
N GLU A 480 -4.97 -12.78 -25.77
CA GLU A 480 -4.74 -12.13 -27.06
C GLU A 480 -6.04 -11.60 -27.68
N GLU A 481 -7.13 -12.34 -27.60
CA GLU A 481 -8.45 -11.90 -28.08
C GLU A 481 -8.98 -10.70 -27.29
N ILE A 482 -8.92 -10.76 -25.96
CA ILE A 482 -9.33 -9.64 -25.09
C ILE A 482 -8.49 -8.40 -25.41
N TRP A 483 -7.17 -8.57 -25.55
CA TRP A 483 -6.28 -7.48 -25.94
C TRP A 483 -6.64 -6.91 -27.31
N GLY A 484 -6.87 -7.77 -28.31
CA GLY A 484 -7.28 -7.37 -29.66
C GLY A 484 -8.58 -6.56 -29.63
N SER A 485 -9.64 -7.08 -29.00
CA SER A 485 -10.92 -6.38 -28.87
C SER A 485 -10.80 -5.08 -28.07
N TYR A 486 -9.96 -5.04 -27.03
CA TYR A 486 -9.69 -3.82 -26.27
C TYR A 486 -9.02 -2.76 -27.14
N MET A 487 -8.01 -3.13 -27.93
CA MET A 487 -7.32 -2.20 -28.81
C MET A 487 -8.20 -1.71 -29.97
N GLU A 488 -9.14 -2.53 -30.44
CA GLU A 488 -10.14 -2.13 -31.45
C GLU A 488 -11.17 -1.16 -30.89
N ASN A 489 -11.67 -1.38 -29.67
CA ASN A 489 -12.65 -0.50 -29.03
C ASN A 489 -12.56 -0.53 -27.49
N MET A 490 -11.74 0.37 -26.94
CA MET A 490 -11.48 0.45 -25.50
C MET A 490 -12.75 0.78 -24.69
N ARG A 491 -13.69 1.54 -25.26
CA ARG A 491 -14.92 1.96 -24.57
C ARG A 491 -15.87 0.79 -24.28
N LEU A 492 -15.74 -0.35 -24.98
CA LEU A 492 -16.51 -1.57 -24.66
C LEU A 492 -16.14 -2.14 -23.29
N PHE A 493 -14.87 -1.98 -22.91
CA PHE A 493 -14.34 -2.46 -21.64
C PHE A 493 -14.47 -1.42 -20.53
N LEU A 494 -14.41 -0.14 -20.89
CA LEU A 494 -14.39 1.00 -19.99
C LEU A 494 -15.41 2.06 -20.45
N PRO A 495 -16.72 1.86 -20.23
CA PRO A 495 -17.76 2.74 -20.76
C PRO A 495 -17.76 4.14 -20.14
N ASP A 496 -17.33 4.25 -18.88
CA ASP A 496 -17.28 5.52 -18.14
C ASP A 496 -15.93 6.25 -18.30
N CYS A 497 -15.11 5.85 -19.27
CA CYS A 497 -13.77 6.36 -19.50
C CYS A 497 -13.57 6.77 -20.96
N PHE A 498 -12.85 7.86 -21.21
CA PHE A 498 -12.44 8.20 -22.57
C PHE A 498 -11.32 7.26 -23.04
N ASP A 499 -11.43 6.76 -24.26
CA ASP A 499 -10.26 6.19 -24.94
C ASP A 499 -9.22 7.29 -25.28
N VAL A 500 -7.99 6.87 -25.56
CA VAL A 500 -6.85 7.79 -25.78
C VAL A 500 -7.08 8.72 -26.98
N GLU A 501 -7.74 8.23 -28.03
CA GLU A 501 -8.03 8.99 -29.24
C GLU A 501 -9.06 10.09 -28.97
N THR A 502 -10.13 9.73 -28.28
CA THR A 502 -11.17 10.65 -27.79
C THR A 502 -10.58 11.73 -26.91
N LEU A 503 -9.70 11.36 -25.97
CA LEU A 503 -9.00 12.33 -25.15
C LEU A 503 -8.14 13.26 -26.03
N GLY A 504 -7.41 12.73 -27.01
CA GLY A 504 -6.61 13.53 -27.94
C GLY A 504 -7.44 14.55 -28.73
N ILE A 505 -8.62 14.14 -29.22
CA ILE A 505 -9.58 15.02 -29.92
C ILE A 505 -10.14 16.06 -28.95
N PHE A 506 -10.55 15.64 -27.75
CA PHE A 506 -11.08 16.52 -26.71
C PHE A 506 -10.08 17.61 -26.34
N LEU A 507 -8.82 17.25 -26.05
CA LEU A 507 -7.78 18.22 -25.70
C LEU A 507 -7.47 19.18 -26.86
N SER A 508 -7.55 18.71 -28.10
CA SER A 508 -7.35 19.55 -29.28
C SER A 508 -8.46 20.58 -29.44
N ASN A 509 -9.72 20.16 -29.29
CA ASN A 509 -10.89 21.04 -29.31
C ASN A 509 -10.90 22.02 -28.12
N LEU A 510 -10.46 21.58 -26.95
CA LEU A 510 -10.30 22.45 -25.79
C LEU A 510 -9.26 23.55 -26.08
N ALA A 511 -8.17 23.20 -26.77
CA ALA A 511 -7.17 24.17 -27.22
C ALA A 511 -7.70 25.11 -28.33
N ASP A 512 -8.71 24.72 -29.11
CA ASP A 512 -9.38 25.62 -30.08
C ASP A 512 -10.23 26.70 -29.40
N LEU A 513 -10.70 26.46 -28.17
CA LEU A 513 -11.39 27.48 -27.38
C LEU A 513 -10.44 28.59 -26.89
N GLU A 514 -9.14 28.30 -26.82
CA GLU A 514 -8.14 29.29 -26.44
C GLU A 514 -7.88 30.26 -27.61
N LYS A 515 -8.20 31.54 -27.38
CA LYS A 515 -8.12 32.57 -28.41
C LYS A 515 -6.72 33.16 -28.55
N ARG A 516 -5.85 32.96 -27.56
CA ARG A 516 -4.50 33.51 -27.53
C ARG A 516 -3.50 32.44 -27.93
N SER A 517 -2.75 32.70 -28.99
CA SER A 517 -1.56 31.92 -29.32
C SER A 517 -0.31 32.55 -28.72
N VAL A 518 0.60 31.72 -28.23
CA VAL A 518 1.91 32.16 -27.73
C VAL A 518 2.90 32.19 -28.89
N VAL A 519 3.50 33.34 -29.17
CA VAL A 519 4.53 33.50 -30.20
C VAL A 519 5.78 34.13 -29.59
N ARG A 520 6.85 33.34 -29.49
CA ARG A 520 8.12 33.75 -28.91
C ARG A 520 9.20 33.90 -29.96
N VAL A 521 9.92 35.02 -29.88
CA VAL A 521 11.06 35.32 -30.75
C VAL A 521 12.34 34.85 -30.08
N LEU A 522 13.13 34.02 -30.76
CA LEU A 522 14.45 33.61 -30.27
C LEU A 522 15.39 34.84 -30.15
N PRO A 523 16.15 34.96 -29.05
CA PRO A 523 17.22 35.94 -28.93
C PRO A 523 18.25 35.86 -30.07
N GLN A 524 18.83 37.00 -30.42
CA GLN A 524 19.90 37.06 -31.41
C GLN A 524 21.08 36.19 -30.98
N GLY A 525 21.59 35.39 -31.92
CA GLY A 525 22.69 34.43 -31.69
C GLY A 525 22.22 33.00 -31.37
N LEU A 526 20.93 32.79 -31.12
CA LEU A 526 20.32 31.47 -31.10
C LEU A 526 19.73 31.14 -32.48
N HIS A 527 19.69 29.86 -32.82
CA HIS A 527 19.31 29.34 -34.12
C HIS A 527 18.03 28.51 -34.05
N THR A 528 17.22 28.60 -35.10
CA THR A 528 16.07 27.72 -35.32
C THR A 528 16.52 26.38 -35.91
N ARG A 529 15.69 25.33 -35.76
CA ARG A 529 15.90 23.99 -36.35
C ARG A 529 17.13 23.22 -35.87
N GLN A 530 17.82 23.71 -34.85
CA GLN A 530 18.91 23.01 -34.19
C GLN A 530 18.88 23.25 -32.67
N PRO A 531 19.50 22.38 -31.87
CA PRO A 531 19.71 22.63 -30.45
C PRO A 531 20.58 23.86 -30.25
N ASN A 532 20.36 24.57 -29.15
CA ASN A 532 21.16 25.70 -28.71
C ASN A 532 21.72 25.37 -27.31
N VAL A 533 22.94 24.83 -27.24
CA VAL A 533 23.55 24.40 -25.98
C VAL A 533 24.33 25.56 -25.35
N ILE A 534 23.95 25.97 -24.14
CA ILE A 534 24.55 27.08 -23.42
C ILE A 534 25.22 26.54 -22.16
N LEU A 535 26.54 26.69 -22.08
CA LEU A 535 27.34 26.36 -20.91
C LEU A 535 27.56 27.62 -20.07
N CYS A 536 27.00 27.66 -18.86
CA CYS A 536 27.19 28.78 -17.94
C CYS A 536 27.22 28.30 -16.48
N PRO A 537 27.69 29.14 -15.52
CA PRO A 537 27.69 28.76 -14.12
C PRO A 537 26.28 28.46 -13.62
N ARG A 538 26.12 27.45 -12.76
CA ARG A 538 24.81 27.00 -12.26
C ARG A 538 23.92 28.14 -11.72
N SER A 539 24.52 29.13 -11.07
CA SER A 539 23.83 30.31 -10.52
C SER A 539 23.19 31.22 -11.57
N GLU A 540 23.63 31.15 -12.82
CA GLU A 540 23.20 32.04 -13.92
C GLU A 540 22.11 31.40 -14.79
N ILE A 541 21.94 30.07 -14.75
CA ILE A 541 21.03 29.33 -15.61
C ILE A 541 19.60 29.89 -15.52
N LEU A 542 19.04 29.99 -14.31
CA LEU A 542 17.65 30.45 -14.11
C LEU A 542 17.43 31.90 -14.58
N LEU A 543 18.41 32.79 -14.33
CA LEU A 543 18.34 34.19 -14.76
C LEU A 543 18.49 34.31 -16.28
N SER A 544 19.31 33.46 -16.87
CA SER A 544 19.50 33.40 -18.32
C SER A 544 18.24 32.87 -19.02
N THR A 545 17.56 31.90 -18.41
CA THR A 545 16.25 31.45 -18.89
C THR A 545 15.25 32.61 -18.92
N ILE A 546 15.10 33.36 -17.83
CA ILE A 546 14.17 34.51 -17.81
C ILE A 546 14.56 35.52 -18.90
N SER A 547 15.85 35.76 -19.10
CA SER A 547 16.39 36.67 -20.11
C SER A 547 16.06 36.25 -21.54
N ILE A 548 15.95 34.95 -21.84
CA ILE A 548 15.48 34.43 -23.14
C ILE A 548 14.01 34.77 -23.35
N TYR A 549 13.15 34.46 -22.38
CA TYR A 549 11.70 34.71 -22.49
C TYR A 549 11.36 36.20 -22.49
N MET A 550 12.20 37.06 -21.90
CA MET A 550 12.09 38.53 -21.97
C MET A 550 12.17 39.09 -23.40
N ASN A 551 12.65 38.31 -24.38
CA ASN A 551 12.67 38.75 -25.78
C ASN A 551 11.27 38.89 -26.39
N SER A 552 10.25 38.34 -25.72
CA SER A 552 8.83 38.48 -26.08
C SER A 552 8.05 39.03 -24.87
N PRO A 553 8.18 40.32 -24.54
CA PRO A 553 7.79 40.87 -23.24
C PRO A 553 6.27 40.91 -23.00
N GLU A 554 5.46 40.87 -24.06
CA GLU A 554 4.00 40.90 -23.97
C GLU A 554 3.40 39.50 -23.78
N GLU A 555 4.17 38.45 -24.08
CA GLU A 555 3.74 37.06 -23.90
C GLU A 555 3.71 36.66 -22.44
N MET A 556 2.84 35.71 -22.07
CA MET A 556 2.81 35.21 -20.70
C MET A 556 4.14 34.58 -20.30
N LEU A 557 4.42 34.54 -19.00
CA LEU A 557 5.53 33.74 -18.46
C LEU A 557 5.37 32.28 -18.88
N PRO A 558 6.49 31.58 -19.19
CA PRO A 558 6.45 30.18 -19.57
C PRO A 558 5.91 29.30 -18.45
N SER A 559 5.61 28.06 -18.77
CA SER A 559 5.19 27.01 -17.84
C SER A 559 5.96 25.71 -18.13
N TYR A 560 5.59 24.61 -17.47
CA TYR A 560 6.25 23.30 -17.60
C TYR A 560 6.21 22.73 -19.03
N ASP A 561 5.25 23.18 -19.85
CA ASP A 561 5.14 22.78 -21.25
C ASP A 561 6.33 23.31 -22.08
N GLU A 562 6.85 24.49 -21.70
CA GLU A 562 7.98 25.16 -22.36
C GLU A 562 9.31 24.96 -21.64
N VAL A 563 9.32 24.77 -20.33
CA VAL A 563 10.54 24.70 -19.53
C VAL A 563 10.56 23.47 -18.64
N LEU A 564 11.57 22.62 -18.81
CA LEU A 564 11.81 21.45 -17.96
C LEU A 564 13.08 21.65 -17.13
N LEU A 565 12.96 21.54 -15.80
CA LEU A 565 14.09 21.57 -14.88
C LEU A 565 14.55 20.14 -14.60
N CYS A 566 15.71 19.77 -15.14
CA CYS A 566 16.28 18.45 -14.92
C CYS A 566 16.88 18.33 -13.52
N THR A 567 16.73 17.13 -12.97
CA THR A 567 17.30 16.64 -11.73
C THR A 567 17.80 15.21 -11.95
N PRO A 568 18.61 14.65 -11.04
CA PRO A 568 19.01 13.25 -11.13
C PRO A 568 17.84 12.25 -11.07
N GLN A 569 16.64 12.69 -10.65
CA GLN A 569 15.42 11.88 -10.57
C GLN A 569 14.46 12.12 -11.75
N THR A 570 14.81 12.99 -12.71
CA THR A 570 13.95 13.25 -13.87
C THR A 570 13.82 11.99 -14.72
N SER A 571 12.58 11.57 -15.00
CA SER A 571 12.30 10.35 -15.75
C SER A 571 12.49 10.55 -17.25
N TYR A 572 12.70 9.45 -17.98
CA TYR A 572 12.73 9.48 -19.44
C TYR A 572 11.40 9.98 -20.03
N GLU A 573 10.26 9.61 -19.43
CA GLU A 573 8.95 10.07 -19.91
C GLU A 573 8.83 11.60 -19.88
N GLN A 574 9.25 12.26 -18.79
CA GLN A 574 9.20 13.73 -18.69
C GLN A 574 10.01 14.41 -19.81
N VAL A 575 11.20 13.87 -20.08
CA VAL A 575 12.08 14.33 -21.17
C VAL A 575 11.45 14.04 -22.53
N GLU A 576 10.89 12.85 -22.74
CA GLU A 576 10.24 12.47 -23.99
C GLU A 576 9.08 13.42 -24.32
N LEU A 577 8.21 13.69 -23.35
CA LEU A 577 7.09 14.60 -23.54
C LEU A 577 7.55 16.02 -23.88
N PHE A 578 8.59 16.50 -23.18
CA PHE A 578 9.18 17.80 -23.48
C PHE A 578 9.73 17.85 -24.92
N MET A 579 10.49 16.84 -25.34
CA MET A 579 11.05 16.76 -26.69
C MET A 579 9.97 16.63 -27.76
N ARG A 580 8.90 15.87 -27.50
CA ARG A 580 7.74 15.77 -28.40
C ARG A 580 7.03 17.12 -28.55
N ARG A 581 6.79 17.86 -27.47
CA ARG A 581 6.22 19.22 -27.57
C ARG A 581 7.11 20.15 -28.39
N CYS A 582 8.43 20.01 -28.27
CA CYS A 582 9.39 20.80 -29.03
C CYS A 582 9.46 20.44 -30.53
N LEU A 583 9.50 19.14 -30.86
CA LEU A 583 9.84 18.66 -32.20
C LEU A 583 8.63 18.25 -33.03
N THR A 584 7.46 18.07 -32.43
CA THR A 584 6.21 17.83 -33.15
C THR A 584 5.60 19.17 -33.57
N PRO A 585 5.25 19.36 -34.85
CA PRO A 585 4.70 20.62 -35.33
C PRO A 585 3.37 20.97 -34.65
N ASN A 586 3.26 22.21 -34.17
CA ASN A 586 2.01 22.83 -33.73
C ASN A 586 1.78 24.11 -34.52
N ASN A 587 0.77 24.13 -35.39
CA ASN A 587 0.49 25.28 -36.25
C ASN A 587 -0.07 26.50 -35.48
N LYS A 588 -0.49 26.33 -34.22
CA LYS A 588 -1.12 27.39 -33.42
C LYS A 588 -0.12 28.23 -32.63
N GLU A 589 1.03 27.67 -32.26
CA GLU A 589 1.95 28.29 -31.30
C GLU A 589 3.39 28.22 -31.82
N ASN A 590 4.18 29.24 -31.50
CA ASN A 590 5.61 29.24 -31.78
C ASN A 590 6.37 29.52 -30.49
N LYS A 591 6.59 28.46 -29.70
CA LYS A 591 7.17 28.53 -28.35
C LYS A 591 8.70 28.40 -28.38
N ILE A 592 9.33 28.71 -27.26
CA ILE A 592 10.74 28.37 -26.99
C ILE A 592 10.73 27.27 -25.95
N TYR A 593 11.43 26.17 -26.23
CA TYR A 593 11.54 25.03 -25.33
C TYR A 593 12.91 25.03 -24.67
N THR A 594 12.94 25.17 -23.35
CA THR A 594 14.19 25.28 -22.58
C THR A 594 14.37 24.10 -21.62
N LEU A 595 15.42 23.31 -21.83
CA LEU A 595 15.84 22.22 -20.93
C LEU A 595 16.93 22.74 -19.99
N LEU A 596 16.64 22.83 -18.69
CA LEU A 596 17.54 23.39 -17.68
C LEU A 596 18.27 22.30 -16.92
N PHE A 597 19.55 22.56 -16.60
CA PHE A 597 20.41 21.63 -15.87
C PHE A 597 20.48 20.26 -16.54
N ALA A 598 20.53 20.22 -17.87
CA ALA A 598 20.47 18.96 -18.61
C ALA A 598 21.67 18.03 -18.33
N ASP A 599 22.75 18.58 -17.76
CA ASP A 599 23.90 17.83 -17.20
C ASP A 599 23.58 17.00 -15.94
N GLU A 600 22.45 17.24 -15.27
CA GLU A 600 22.00 16.45 -14.11
C GLU A 600 21.25 15.18 -14.49
N LEU A 601 20.88 15.00 -15.76
CA LEU A 601 20.21 13.79 -16.22
C LEU A 601 21.15 12.57 -16.05
N SER A 602 20.56 11.42 -15.70
CA SER A 602 21.32 10.17 -15.68
C SER A 602 21.82 9.80 -17.08
N TYR A 603 22.84 8.94 -17.15
CA TYR A 603 23.37 8.48 -18.43
C TYR A 603 22.27 7.84 -19.30
N ASP A 604 21.48 6.92 -18.73
CA ASP A 604 20.44 6.19 -19.47
C ASP A 604 19.36 7.13 -20.04
N VAL A 605 18.94 8.12 -19.26
CA VAL A 605 17.95 9.13 -19.72
C VAL A 605 18.56 10.02 -20.80
N SER A 606 19.82 10.41 -20.64
CA SER A 606 20.53 11.26 -21.60
C SER A 606 20.76 10.55 -22.95
N TYR A 607 21.12 9.27 -22.92
CA TYR A 607 21.27 8.43 -24.11
C TYR A 607 19.94 8.30 -24.87
N LYS A 608 18.85 7.99 -24.15
CA LYS A 608 17.52 7.89 -24.76
C LYS A 608 17.01 9.24 -25.29
N LEU A 609 17.36 10.36 -24.64
CA LEU A 609 17.06 11.71 -25.14
C LEU A 609 17.71 11.93 -26.51
N GLU A 610 18.99 11.58 -26.67
CA GLU A 610 19.70 11.68 -27.94
C GLU A 610 19.02 10.83 -29.02
N GLU A 611 18.74 9.56 -28.73
CA GLU A 611 18.06 8.65 -29.65
C GLU A 611 16.70 9.22 -30.08
N LEU A 612 15.91 9.73 -29.12
CA LEU A 612 14.63 10.37 -29.40
C LEU A 612 14.79 11.63 -30.26
N TYR A 613 15.77 12.48 -29.97
CA TYR A 613 16.07 13.68 -30.76
C TYR A 613 16.38 13.30 -32.20
N GLN A 614 17.28 12.33 -32.43
CA GLN A 614 17.62 11.86 -33.78
C GLN A 614 16.39 11.32 -34.51
N ASN A 615 15.59 10.49 -33.84
CA ASN A 615 14.38 9.90 -34.41
C ASN A 615 13.31 10.93 -34.77
N LEU A 616 13.05 11.92 -33.92
CA LEU A 616 12.05 12.96 -34.16
C LEU A 616 12.53 14.00 -35.18
N HIS A 617 13.82 14.36 -35.13
CA HIS A 617 14.43 15.31 -36.08
C HIS A 617 14.41 14.79 -37.51
N LEU A 618 14.61 13.47 -37.72
CA LEU A 618 14.48 12.85 -39.03
C LEU A 618 13.04 12.83 -39.55
N LYS A 619 12.05 12.71 -38.66
CA LYS A 619 10.63 12.60 -39.02
C LYS A 619 9.96 13.94 -39.28
N HIS A 620 10.40 15.02 -38.61
CA HIS A 620 9.75 16.32 -38.65
C HIS A 620 10.73 17.42 -39.10
N SER A 621 10.38 18.11 -40.19
CA SER A 621 11.17 19.23 -40.76
C SER A 621 10.66 20.61 -40.31
N SER A 622 9.93 20.67 -39.20
CA SER A 622 9.34 21.92 -38.70
C SER A 622 10.39 22.82 -38.04
N ASP A 623 10.13 24.13 -38.10
CA ASP A 623 10.84 25.12 -37.30
C ASP A 623 10.59 24.83 -35.81
N TYR A 624 11.66 24.55 -35.07
CA TYR A 624 11.64 24.39 -33.62
C TYR A 624 12.70 25.26 -32.95
N HIS A 625 12.46 25.59 -31.68
CA HIS A 625 13.32 26.44 -30.86
C HIS A 625 13.72 25.71 -29.58
N LEU A 626 14.82 24.95 -29.64
CA LEU A 626 15.33 24.18 -28.50
C LEU A 626 16.54 24.87 -27.88
N VAL A 627 16.48 25.16 -26.60
CA VAL A 627 17.59 25.69 -25.79
C VAL A 627 17.91 24.72 -24.67
N ILE A 628 19.19 24.38 -24.51
CA ILE A 628 19.67 23.44 -23.49
C ILE A 628 20.68 24.16 -22.63
N PHE A 629 20.43 24.28 -21.33
CA PHE A 629 21.37 24.83 -20.36
C PHE A 629 22.04 23.71 -19.59
N CYS A 630 23.37 23.78 -19.54
CA CYS A 630 24.19 22.91 -18.71
C CYS A 630 25.16 23.72 -17.84
N ASN A 631 25.51 23.18 -16.69
CA ASN A 631 26.57 23.75 -15.86
C ASN A 631 27.92 23.66 -16.60
N CYS A 632 28.60 24.79 -16.77
CA CYS A 632 29.91 24.84 -17.44
C CYS A 632 31.00 24.01 -16.72
N GLU A 633 30.87 23.78 -15.41
CA GLU A 633 31.79 22.91 -14.66
C GLU A 633 31.62 21.41 -14.99
N ARG A 634 30.52 21.06 -15.66
CA ARG A 634 30.15 19.68 -16.01
C ARG A 634 30.09 19.47 -17.53
N GLU A 635 30.90 20.20 -18.28
CA GLU A 635 31.01 20.07 -19.75
C GLU A 635 31.39 18.64 -20.22
N HIS A 636 32.05 17.85 -19.38
CA HIS A 636 32.42 16.46 -19.68
C HIS A 636 31.27 15.45 -19.53
N PHE A 637 30.08 15.90 -19.11
CA PHE A 637 28.91 15.03 -18.99
C PHE A 637 28.29 14.75 -20.36
N TYR A 638 27.41 13.73 -20.41
CA TYR A 638 26.88 13.17 -21.66
C TYR A 638 26.22 14.21 -22.57
N ILE A 639 25.22 14.96 -22.07
CA ILE A 639 24.45 15.91 -22.88
C ILE A 639 25.34 17.00 -23.51
N PRO A 640 26.17 17.76 -22.74
CA PRO A 640 27.11 18.70 -23.33
C PRO A 640 28.05 18.07 -24.37
N SER A 641 28.50 16.84 -24.13
CA SER A 641 29.46 16.14 -25.00
C SER A 641 28.83 15.70 -26.32
N VAL A 642 27.63 15.11 -26.29
CA VAL A 642 26.90 14.65 -27.48
C VAL A 642 26.46 15.82 -28.35
N PHE A 643 26.00 16.90 -27.73
CA PHE A 643 25.57 18.10 -28.45
C PHE A 643 26.68 19.16 -28.59
N SER A 644 27.96 18.75 -28.55
CA SER A 644 29.10 19.68 -28.57
C SER A 644 29.13 20.59 -29.80
N ASN A 645 28.67 20.08 -30.95
CA ASN A 645 28.58 20.83 -32.21
C ASN A 645 27.55 21.96 -32.17
N PHE A 646 26.67 21.95 -31.17
CA PHE A 646 25.59 22.92 -30.97
C PHE A 646 25.86 23.88 -29.80
N ILE A 647 27.09 23.89 -29.26
CA ILE A 647 27.48 24.79 -28.19
C ILE A 647 27.57 26.22 -28.71
N ILE A 648 26.93 27.13 -27.98
CA ILE A 648 26.92 28.56 -28.26
C ILE A 648 27.78 29.28 -27.22
N HIS A 649 28.74 30.06 -27.70
CA HIS A 649 29.63 30.87 -26.86
C HIS A 649 29.00 32.22 -26.49
N MET A 650 27.78 32.19 -25.97
CA MET A 650 27.04 33.35 -25.47
C MET A 650 26.14 32.91 -24.31
N THR A 651 26.09 33.72 -23.24
CA THR A 651 25.11 33.55 -22.16
C THR A 651 24.12 34.71 -22.19
N PRO A 652 22.83 34.48 -22.48
CA PRO A 652 21.83 35.54 -22.58
C PRO A 652 21.48 36.02 -21.17
N LEU A 653 22.05 37.15 -20.75
CA LEU A 653 21.81 37.71 -19.42
C LEU A 653 21.41 39.18 -19.52
N ARG A 654 20.24 39.52 -18.97
CA ARG A 654 19.73 40.89 -18.88
C ARG A 654 20.07 41.53 -17.52
N PRO A 655 20.20 42.87 -17.46
CA PRO A 655 20.39 43.58 -16.20
C PRO A 655 19.26 43.28 -15.17
N PRO A 656 19.55 43.25 -13.86
CA PRO A 656 18.59 42.85 -12.84
C PRO A 656 17.36 43.77 -12.79
N LYS A 657 17.53 45.08 -13.05
CA LYS A 657 16.43 46.05 -13.10
C LYS A 657 15.43 45.75 -14.23
N ASP A 658 15.93 45.25 -15.36
CA ASP A 658 15.08 44.90 -16.50
C ASP A 658 14.29 43.63 -16.21
N ILE A 659 14.92 42.64 -15.57
CA ILE A 659 14.27 41.41 -15.11
C ILE A 659 13.18 41.75 -14.07
N GLN A 660 13.49 42.59 -13.08
CA GLN A 660 12.52 43.04 -12.07
C GLN A 660 11.33 43.77 -12.71
N SER A 661 11.58 44.62 -13.72
CA SER A 661 10.53 45.33 -14.46
C SER A 661 9.64 44.35 -15.23
N TYR A 662 10.23 43.38 -15.94
CA TYR A 662 9.53 42.33 -16.67
C TYR A 662 8.65 41.49 -15.74
N LEU A 663 9.23 40.91 -14.68
CA LEU A 663 8.49 40.11 -13.71
C LEU A 663 7.41 40.95 -13.00
N GLY A 664 7.73 42.19 -12.65
CA GLY A 664 6.79 43.13 -12.05
C GLY A 664 5.59 43.44 -12.93
N LYS A 665 5.74 43.47 -14.27
CA LYS A 665 4.61 43.58 -15.20
C LYS A 665 3.72 42.33 -15.16
N HIS A 666 4.31 41.13 -15.20
CA HIS A 666 3.54 39.87 -15.19
C HIS A 666 2.91 39.51 -13.84
N TYR A 667 3.43 40.06 -12.74
CA TYR A 667 2.86 39.84 -11.40
C TYR A 667 1.75 40.81 -11.05
N LYS A 668 1.59 41.93 -11.78
CA LYS A 668 0.42 42.80 -11.62
C LYS A 668 -0.83 42.05 -12.03
N ALA A 669 -1.81 42.00 -11.14
CA ALA A 669 -3.10 41.41 -11.48
C ALA A 669 -3.78 42.22 -12.59
N THR A 670 -4.21 41.54 -13.66
CA THR A 670 -4.90 42.12 -14.82
C THR A 670 -6.34 42.55 -14.50
N GLU A 671 -6.94 42.00 -13.44
CA GLU A 671 -8.29 42.38 -13.00
C GLU A 671 -8.25 43.58 -12.06
N LEU A 672 -8.70 44.74 -12.55
CA LEU A 672 -9.12 45.85 -11.69
C LEU A 672 -10.14 45.31 -10.67
N GLY A 673 -9.75 45.25 -9.40
CA GLY A 673 -10.64 44.84 -8.30
C GLY A 673 -10.36 43.47 -7.69
N ASN A 674 -9.28 42.75 -8.06
CA ASN A 674 -8.93 41.53 -7.34
C ASN A 674 -8.42 41.87 -5.92
N PRO A 675 -9.16 41.49 -4.86
CA PRO A 675 -8.88 42.01 -3.53
C PRO A 675 -7.55 41.53 -2.96
N SER A 676 -7.13 40.30 -3.27
CA SER A 676 -5.92 39.67 -2.69
C SER A 676 -4.63 40.38 -3.07
N THR A 677 -4.53 40.84 -4.32
CA THR A 677 -3.30 41.39 -4.88
C THR A 677 -3.18 42.88 -4.57
N SER A 678 -4.29 43.59 -4.37
CA SER A 678 -4.35 45.03 -4.03
C SER A 678 -3.62 45.44 -2.74
N ILE A 679 -3.18 44.46 -1.94
CA ILE A 679 -2.63 44.66 -0.60
C ILE A 679 -1.11 44.51 -0.57
N PHE A 680 -0.54 43.74 -1.50
CA PHE A 680 0.91 43.60 -1.64
C PHE A 680 1.49 44.72 -2.50
N LYS A 681 2.76 45.07 -2.29
CA LYS A 681 3.46 46.19 -2.97
C LYS A 681 3.11 46.23 -4.46
N ASN A 682 2.63 47.37 -4.95
CA ASN A 682 2.29 47.63 -6.36
C ASN A 682 1.29 46.64 -7.00
N ASN A 683 0.36 46.08 -6.20
CA ASN A 683 -0.69 45.16 -6.64
C ASN A 683 -0.19 43.83 -7.24
N MET A 684 0.93 43.31 -6.72
CA MET A 684 1.55 42.08 -7.25
C MET A 684 1.00 40.81 -6.57
N CYS A 685 0.91 39.70 -7.32
CA CYS A 685 0.44 38.40 -6.82
C CYS A 685 1.54 37.52 -6.20
N VAL A 686 2.79 37.97 -6.22
CA VAL A 686 3.96 37.28 -5.65
C VAL A 686 4.86 38.25 -4.91
N GLY A 687 5.50 37.78 -3.84
CA GLY A 687 6.57 38.51 -3.19
C GLY A 687 7.50 37.67 -2.33
N ILE A 688 8.68 38.24 -2.05
CA ILE A 688 9.65 37.71 -1.10
C ILE A 688 9.75 38.67 0.09
N VAL A 689 9.55 38.17 1.31
CA VAL A 689 9.78 38.93 2.54
C VAL A 689 11.09 38.43 3.12
N SER A 690 12.14 39.24 3.03
CA SER A 690 13.47 38.85 3.51
C SER A 690 14.06 39.81 4.54
N SER A 691 15.04 39.31 5.30
CA SER A 691 15.77 40.10 6.29
C SER A 691 17.17 39.52 6.50
N GLU A 692 18.14 40.36 6.85
CA GLU A 692 19.51 39.92 7.19
C GLU A 692 19.58 39.14 8.52
N ARG A 693 18.71 39.45 9.48
CA ARG A 693 18.72 38.84 10.82
C ARG A 693 17.36 38.27 11.19
N ALA A 694 17.36 37.22 12.02
CA ALA A 694 16.12 36.69 12.58
C ALA A 694 15.46 37.73 13.51
N GLY A 695 14.14 37.61 13.73
CA GLY A 695 13.40 38.48 14.65
C GLY A 695 13.02 39.87 14.12
N MET A 696 13.36 40.22 12.87
CA MET A 696 13.08 41.54 12.28
C MET A 696 11.62 41.78 11.85
N GLY A 697 10.67 40.95 12.29
CA GLY A 697 9.24 41.16 12.04
C GLY A 697 8.69 40.66 10.69
N LYS A 698 9.39 39.78 9.96
CA LYS A 698 8.94 39.18 8.70
C LYS A 698 7.55 38.54 8.78
N SER A 699 7.34 37.59 9.70
CA SER A 699 6.02 36.96 9.88
C SER A 699 4.96 37.94 10.41
N LEU A 700 5.36 38.98 11.16
CA LEU A 700 4.45 40.04 11.61
C LEU A 700 3.96 40.88 10.42
N TYR A 701 4.82 41.17 9.45
CA TYR A 701 4.45 41.88 8.22
C TYR A 701 3.38 41.11 7.44
N ILE A 702 3.55 39.79 7.27
CA ILE A 702 2.56 38.93 6.60
C ILE A 702 1.23 38.88 7.38
N LYS A 703 1.28 38.80 8.72
CA LYS A 703 0.07 38.87 9.57
C LYS A 703 -0.66 40.21 9.41
N LYS A 704 0.05 41.34 9.40
CA LYS A 704 -0.54 42.67 9.19
C LYS A 704 -1.16 42.79 7.79
N MET A 705 -0.52 42.21 6.78
CA MET A 705 -1.04 42.14 5.42
C MET A 705 -2.35 41.36 5.35
N TYR A 706 -2.42 40.19 5.99
CA TYR A 706 -3.65 39.41 6.13
C TYR A 706 -4.77 40.20 6.83
N GLN A 707 -4.45 40.91 7.91
CA GLN A 707 -5.44 41.75 8.61
C GLN A 707 -5.96 42.90 7.73
N LYS A 708 -5.07 43.55 6.97
CA LYS A 708 -5.44 44.59 6.00
C LYS A 708 -6.35 44.04 4.90
N MET A 709 -6.05 42.84 4.40
CA MET A 709 -6.90 42.12 3.43
C MET A 709 -8.30 41.89 3.96
N LYS A 710 -8.39 41.36 5.18
CA LYS A 710 -9.66 41.07 5.83
C LYS A 710 -10.49 42.34 6.07
N ALA A 711 -9.85 43.45 6.43
CA ALA A 711 -10.51 44.72 6.67
C ALA A 711 -11.09 45.33 5.37
N GLN A 712 -10.34 45.29 4.26
CA GLN A 712 -10.80 45.82 2.98
C GLN A 712 -11.97 45.01 2.38
N LEU A 713 -12.06 43.72 2.71
CA LEU A 713 -13.01 42.79 2.12
C LEU A 713 -14.35 42.64 2.87
N GLN A 714 -14.57 43.44 3.92
CA GLN A 714 -15.85 43.66 4.64
C GLN A 714 -16.84 42.47 4.65
N GLY A 715 -16.41 41.28 5.08
CA GLY A 715 -17.28 40.11 5.25
C GLY A 715 -16.91 38.87 4.43
N HIS A 716 -16.00 38.97 3.45
CA HIS A 716 -15.50 37.78 2.74
C HIS A 716 -14.51 37.00 3.62
N ARG A 717 -14.63 35.66 3.66
CA ARG A 717 -13.69 34.78 4.37
C ARG A 717 -12.36 34.74 3.63
N VAL A 718 -11.40 35.52 4.10
CA VAL A 718 -10.01 35.50 3.64
C VAL A 718 -9.25 34.36 4.30
N HIS A 719 -8.55 33.56 3.49
CA HIS A 719 -7.75 32.44 3.98
C HIS A 719 -6.25 32.77 3.97
N LEU A 720 -5.57 32.52 5.09
CA LEU A 720 -4.11 32.53 5.19
C LEU A 720 -3.66 31.10 5.47
N LYS A 721 -2.92 30.51 4.53
CA LYS A 721 -2.25 29.21 4.74
C LYS A 721 -0.76 29.45 4.90
N THR A 722 -0.20 29.03 6.03
CA THR A 722 1.26 28.99 6.23
C THR A 722 1.78 27.58 6.03
N ILE A 723 2.82 27.43 5.20
CA ILE A 723 3.52 26.19 4.90
C ILE A 723 4.96 26.38 5.37
N ARG A 724 5.38 25.63 6.39
CA ARG A 724 6.74 25.72 6.93
C ARG A 724 7.65 24.72 6.24
N LEU A 725 8.79 25.20 5.75
CA LEU A 725 9.84 24.38 5.17
C LEU A 725 11.00 24.30 6.17
N ILE A 726 11.24 23.10 6.69
CA ILE A 726 12.19 22.85 7.79
C ILE A 726 13.30 21.88 7.34
N ASP A 727 13.03 21.01 6.37
CA ASP A 727 13.99 20.01 5.91
C ASP A 727 15.19 20.66 5.19
N PRO A 728 16.39 20.06 5.22
CA PRO A 728 17.58 20.60 4.57
C PRO A 728 17.46 20.86 3.06
N HIS A 729 16.57 20.12 2.40
CA HIS A 729 16.24 20.27 0.99
C HIS A 729 14.74 20.54 0.84
N VAL A 730 14.36 21.39 -0.12
CA VAL A 730 12.95 21.69 -0.38
C VAL A 730 12.21 20.41 -0.84
N ASN A 731 11.21 20.01 -0.06
CA ASN A 731 10.37 18.86 -0.38
C ASN A 731 9.05 19.32 -1.03
N GLU A 732 9.03 19.38 -2.36
CA GLU A 732 7.85 19.77 -3.15
C GLU A 732 6.62 18.90 -2.85
N ARG A 733 6.81 17.59 -2.57
CA ARG A 733 5.72 16.66 -2.22
C ARG A 733 5.00 17.07 -0.94
N LYS A 734 5.74 17.47 0.12
CA LYS A 734 5.13 17.95 1.38
C LYS A 734 4.35 19.25 1.16
N ILE A 735 4.86 20.14 0.31
CA ILE A 735 4.22 21.41 -0.04
C ILE A 735 2.92 21.15 -0.80
N LEU A 736 2.97 20.32 -1.84
CA LEU A 736 1.83 19.96 -2.67
C LEU A 736 0.72 19.26 -1.88
N LYS A 737 1.04 18.30 -1.02
CA LYS A 737 0.06 17.70 -0.09
C LYS A 737 -0.71 18.76 0.71
N THR A 738 -0.04 19.84 1.09
CA THR A 738 -0.65 20.94 1.83
C THR A 738 -1.47 21.88 0.94
N LEU A 739 -1.04 22.11 -0.30
CA LEU A 739 -1.75 22.93 -1.29
C LEU A 739 -3.01 22.24 -1.80
N PHE A 740 -3.00 20.92 -2.02
CA PHE A 740 -4.18 20.18 -2.48
C PHE A 740 -5.35 20.20 -1.47
N LEU A 741 -5.09 20.41 -0.18
CA LEU A 741 -6.15 20.68 0.81
C LEU A 741 -6.94 21.98 0.52
N LEU A 742 -6.40 22.86 -0.32
CA LEU A 742 -6.97 24.13 -0.75
C LEU A 742 -7.60 24.04 -2.15
N LEU A 743 -7.60 22.86 -2.78
CA LEU A 743 -8.14 22.66 -4.13
C LEU A 743 -9.67 22.78 -4.19
N ASP A 744 -10.36 22.59 -3.06
CA ASP A 744 -11.81 22.73 -2.96
C ASP A 744 -12.28 24.07 -3.55
N GLN A 745 -13.31 24.02 -4.39
CA GLN A 745 -13.88 25.15 -5.12
C GLN A 745 -14.18 26.36 -4.23
N LYS A 746 -14.53 26.12 -2.96
CA LYS A 746 -14.79 27.19 -1.96
C LYS A 746 -13.59 28.07 -1.70
N TYR A 747 -12.37 27.55 -1.86
CA TYR A 747 -11.12 28.27 -1.66
C TYR A 747 -10.62 28.89 -2.97
N GLN A 748 -10.80 28.19 -4.08
CA GLN A 748 -10.30 28.60 -5.39
C GLN A 748 -10.89 29.94 -5.87
N LYS A 749 -12.16 30.21 -5.53
CA LYS A 749 -12.86 31.48 -5.87
C LYS A 749 -12.68 32.60 -4.84
N ARG A 750 -11.92 32.37 -3.76
CA ARG A 750 -11.77 33.33 -2.66
C ARG A 750 -10.38 33.96 -2.61
N PRO A 751 -10.28 35.19 -2.07
CA PRO A 751 -9.00 35.79 -1.73
C PRO A 751 -8.20 34.94 -0.73
N MET A 752 -6.96 34.61 -1.09
CA MET A 752 -6.08 33.75 -0.30
C MET A 752 -4.65 34.28 -0.28
N ILE A 753 -3.99 34.13 0.88
CA ILE A 753 -2.55 34.28 1.05
C ILE A 753 -1.95 32.90 1.33
N VAL A 754 -1.02 32.47 0.48
CA VAL A 754 -0.18 31.29 0.70
C VAL A 754 1.20 31.77 1.11
N HIS A 755 1.54 31.51 2.37
CA HIS A 755 2.79 31.91 2.99
C HIS A 755 3.73 30.70 3.10
N PHE A 756 4.89 30.77 2.45
CA PHE A 756 5.97 29.80 2.60
C PHE A 756 7.01 30.34 3.59
N ASP A 757 7.06 29.74 4.78
CA ASP A 757 8.00 30.07 5.84
C ASP A 757 9.25 29.20 5.64
N ILE A 758 10.27 29.76 4.97
CA ILE A 758 11.52 29.06 4.62
C ILE A 758 12.53 29.30 5.74
N THR A 759 12.71 28.28 6.57
CA THR A 759 13.61 28.35 7.72
C THR A 759 15.08 28.25 7.29
N THR A 760 15.99 28.63 8.18
CA THR A 760 17.45 28.61 7.92
C THR A 760 18.04 27.21 7.79
N SER A 761 17.31 26.17 8.20
CA SER A 761 17.76 24.79 8.00
C SER A 761 17.63 24.34 6.56
N VAL A 762 16.80 25.00 5.73
CA VAL A 762 16.68 24.72 4.29
C VAL A 762 17.89 25.28 3.56
N GLN A 763 18.75 24.41 3.04
CA GLN A 763 20.04 24.77 2.43
C GLN A 763 20.02 24.70 0.90
N THR A 764 19.21 23.82 0.31
CA THR A 764 19.21 23.55 -1.13
C THR A 764 17.80 23.47 -1.72
N GLY A 765 17.66 23.73 -3.03
CA GLY A 765 16.40 23.62 -3.77
C GLY A 765 15.47 24.85 -3.70
N ILE A 766 15.84 25.91 -2.99
CA ILE A 766 15.00 27.11 -2.84
C ILE A 766 14.81 27.83 -4.18
N SER A 767 15.90 28.03 -4.94
CA SER A 767 15.85 28.75 -6.22
C SER A 767 15.01 28.01 -7.25
N GLU A 768 15.20 26.70 -7.38
CA GLU A 768 14.45 25.84 -8.29
C GLU A 768 12.95 25.80 -7.92
N PHE A 769 12.63 25.65 -6.63
CA PHE A 769 11.25 25.71 -6.13
C PHE A 769 10.56 27.04 -6.45
N LEU A 770 11.23 28.17 -6.16
CA LEU A 770 10.68 29.48 -6.44
C LEU A 770 10.59 29.75 -7.94
N PHE A 771 11.52 29.22 -8.75
CA PHE A 771 11.43 29.31 -10.20
C PHE A 771 10.20 28.58 -10.73
N LYS A 772 9.99 27.32 -10.32
CA LYS A 772 8.79 26.56 -10.70
C LYS A 772 7.50 27.28 -10.28
N LEU A 773 7.41 27.72 -9.03
CA LEU A 773 6.17 28.29 -8.51
C LEU A 773 5.95 29.74 -8.96
N PHE A 774 6.95 30.61 -8.93
CA PHE A 774 6.79 32.05 -9.19
C PHE A 774 6.98 32.42 -10.66
N ILE A 775 7.75 31.65 -11.43
CA ILE A 775 7.99 31.89 -12.86
C ILE A 775 7.13 30.93 -13.69
N LEU A 776 7.33 29.62 -13.52
CA LEU A 776 6.61 28.60 -14.30
C LEU A 776 5.16 28.38 -13.84
N ARG A 777 4.78 28.99 -12.72
CA ARG A 777 3.43 28.96 -12.14
C ARG A 777 2.93 27.57 -11.74
N TYR A 778 3.79 26.56 -11.63
CA TYR A 778 3.34 25.20 -11.31
C TYR A 778 4.20 24.51 -10.25
N LEU A 779 3.63 23.46 -9.67
CA LEU A 779 4.31 22.42 -8.91
C LEU A 779 3.69 21.07 -9.29
N GLU A 780 4.48 20.01 -9.29
CA GLU A 780 4.03 18.65 -9.62
C GLU A 780 4.61 17.66 -8.60
N ASP A 781 3.83 16.65 -8.19
CA ASP A 781 4.32 15.57 -7.33
C ASP A 781 4.66 14.31 -8.13
N ALA A 782 5.34 13.37 -7.46
CA ALA A 782 5.73 12.10 -8.05
C ALA A 782 4.53 11.21 -8.44
N ASP A 783 3.34 11.53 -7.95
CA ASP A 783 2.09 10.81 -8.20
C ASP A 783 1.32 11.46 -9.40
N GLY A 784 1.95 12.41 -10.10
CA GLY A 784 1.41 13.08 -11.28
C GLY A 784 0.40 14.18 -10.99
N LYS A 785 0.20 14.61 -9.74
CA LYS A 785 -0.74 15.69 -9.42
C LYS A 785 -0.08 17.05 -9.66
N ILE A 786 -0.78 17.92 -10.38
CA ILE A 786 -0.27 19.25 -10.74
C ILE A 786 -1.03 20.35 -9.99
N TRP A 787 -0.29 21.30 -9.42
CA TRP A 787 -0.80 22.53 -8.86
C TRP A 787 -0.46 23.73 -9.76
N LEU A 788 -1.48 24.46 -10.22
CA LEU A 788 -1.31 25.72 -10.96
C LEU A 788 -1.52 26.93 -10.05
N ARG A 789 -0.53 27.83 -10.00
CA ARG A 789 -0.55 29.09 -9.27
C ARG A 789 -1.48 30.10 -9.95
N LYS A 790 -2.62 30.39 -9.33
CA LYS A 790 -3.57 31.39 -9.81
C LYS A 790 -3.13 32.81 -9.48
N GLN A 791 -3.35 33.75 -10.41
CA GLN A 791 -3.03 35.17 -10.22
C GLN A 791 -3.96 35.87 -9.22
N CYS A 792 -5.11 35.28 -8.89
CA CYS A 792 -6.06 35.82 -7.90
C CYS A 792 -5.66 35.56 -6.44
N HIS A 793 -4.64 34.74 -6.19
CA HIS A 793 -4.09 34.47 -4.86
C HIS A 793 -2.74 35.17 -4.71
N LEU A 794 -2.36 35.42 -3.45
CA LEU A 794 -1.08 36.02 -3.10
C LEU A 794 -0.12 34.96 -2.55
N TYR A 795 0.99 34.72 -3.23
CA TYR A 795 2.03 33.78 -2.80
C TYR A 795 3.24 34.53 -2.27
N VAL A 796 3.60 34.30 -1.01
CA VAL A 796 4.69 35.03 -0.34
C VAL A 796 5.68 34.04 0.25
N ALA A 797 6.97 34.21 -0.06
CA ALA A 797 8.06 33.47 0.56
C ALA A 797 8.75 34.32 1.62
N GLU A 798 8.74 33.87 2.87
CA GLU A 798 9.53 34.41 3.97
C GLU A 798 10.92 33.73 3.98
N ILE A 799 12.00 34.50 3.80
CA ILE A 799 13.36 33.96 3.67
C ILE A 799 14.33 34.75 4.57
N LEU A 800 15.23 34.07 5.29
CA LEU A 800 16.38 34.73 5.90
C LEU A 800 17.52 34.81 4.88
N GLN A 801 18.03 36.02 4.61
CA GLN A 801 19.13 36.17 3.65
C GLN A 801 20.40 35.50 4.21
N PRO A 802 21.13 34.71 3.40
CA PRO A 802 22.44 34.25 3.81
C PRO A 802 23.39 35.45 3.94
N PRO A 803 24.34 35.43 4.91
CA PRO A 803 25.30 36.51 5.05
C PRO A 803 26.09 36.69 3.74
N HIS A 804 26.13 37.92 3.20
CA HIS A 804 26.90 38.24 2.00
C HIS A 804 28.34 37.72 2.16
N SER A 805 28.70 36.68 1.41
CA SER A 805 30.08 36.24 1.30
C SER A 805 30.62 36.71 -0.05
N PRO A 806 31.40 37.81 -0.10
CA PRO A 806 32.09 38.20 -1.31
C PRO A 806 33.34 37.33 -1.45
N LYS A 807 33.17 36.01 -1.62
CA LYS A 807 34.28 35.16 -2.08
C LYS A 807 34.20 35.09 -3.59
N LYS A 808 34.80 36.09 -4.25
CA LYS A 808 35.31 35.91 -5.62
C LYS A 808 36.15 34.62 -5.59
N GLN A 809 35.67 33.55 -6.22
CA GLN A 809 36.50 32.38 -6.46
C GLN A 809 37.66 32.85 -7.37
N ARG A 810 38.84 33.09 -6.77
CA ARG A 810 40.07 33.34 -7.53
C ARG A 810 40.38 32.05 -8.31
N GLY A 811 40.07 32.04 -9.60
CA GLY A 811 40.37 30.93 -10.51
C GLY A 811 39.28 30.54 -11.51
N SER A 812 38.04 31.04 -11.39
CA SER A 812 36.99 30.77 -12.38
C SER A 812 37.27 31.50 -13.69
N LYS A 813 37.19 30.79 -14.84
CA LYS A 813 37.26 31.36 -16.19
C LYS A 813 36.07 32.28 -16.53
N PHE A 814 35.02 32.28 -15.70
CA PHE A 814 33.80 33.05 -15.90
C PHE A 814 33.63 34.10 -14.77
N PRO A 815 33.47 35.40 -15.09
CA PRO A 815 33.20 36.42 -14.09
C PRO A 815 31.82 36.20 -13.48
N GLY A 816 31.76 35.80 -12.20
CA GLY A 816 30.49 35.54 -11.52
C GLY A 816 29.61 36.79 -11.35
N LEU A 817 28.29 36.58 -11.28
CA LEU A 817 27.27 37.60 -11.05
C LEU A 817 27.48 38.43 -9.77
N ASN A 818 27.12 39.71 -9.84
CA ASN A 818 27.11 40.63 -8.68
C ASN A 818 25.78 40.61 -7.89
N TYR A 819 24.80 39.80 -8.30
CA TYR A 819 23.47 39.71 -7.68
C TYR A 819 22.96 38.27 -7.71
N ASN A 820 22.03 37.94 -6.81
CA ASN A 820 21.47 36.59 -6.65
C ASN A 820 20.11 36.47 -7.34
N PHE A 821 19.68 35.23 -7.60
CA PHE A 821 18.36 34.92 -8.15
C PHE A 821 17.20 35.51 -7.31
N LEU A 822 17.35 35.57 -5.98
CA LEU A 822 16.30 36.12 -5.11
C LEU A 822 16.12 37.64 -5.28
N ASP A 823 17.11 38.34 -5.84
CA ASP A 823 17.10 39.80 -5.97
C ASP A 823 16.20 40.27 -7.13
N VAL A 824 15.81 39.38 -8.05
CA VAL A 824 14.95 39.77 -9.19
C VAL A 824 13.46 39.77 -8.88
N PHE A 825 13.06 39.21 -7.72
CA PHE A 825 11.67 39.18 -7.30
C PHE A 825 11.27 40.46 -6.55
N PRO A 826 9.96 40.77 -6.48
CA PRO A 826 9.46 41.85 -5.63
C PRO A 826 9.72 41.55 -4.14
N GLN A 827 10.60 42.34 -3.52
CA GLN A 827 10.92 42.29 -2.08
C GLN A 827 10.23 43.42 -1.32
#